data_AF-A0A093X5F2-F1
#
_entry.id   AF-A0A093X5F2-F1
#
_cell.length_a   1.000
_cell.length_b   1.000
_cell.length_c   1.000
_cell.angle_alpha   90.00
_cell.angle_beta   90.00
_cell.angle_gamma   90.00
#
_symmetry.space_group_name_H-M   'P 1'
#
loop_
_entity.id
_entity.type
_entity.pdbx_description
1 polymer ?
#
loop_
_entity_poly.entity_id
_entity_poly.type
_entity_poly.pdbx_seq_one_letter_code
_entity_poly.pdbx_strand_id
1 'polypeptide(L)'
;MPLGASITAGEHEPSDDLDKNGYRKYLRDKLRFEGWKVNMVGNFNRGNMNDNDHEGVSGDRVSQVNARAQQSVLAWLPNVILINAGTNDATQDGAVEPVSGTKARMREMIDGIFSHVPNAVVVLSTLIPNGINQGNVNLINDQYRELYRQYIPLDSNGNEPANPAFKVVLADMADGFINGGDIHDGTHPTVEGEKKMAAVWDWAIGKANEKGWITKPSESSKFTDGEGSTTCRKEYGSGKDAPGAGRKVLHASNSVIRDDGKYKHASRPREDRKDEWVGDEDLRVWFAQLINKGGAPKLGERDEAVYATGNYAERLIHYRINNGDGDYGSGDTIDVKDGCLTRGIHWGDVNGDGLDDFICLAKDGEMFVSLNQGGNPPTFKTLGSYKKPVKGMDQDHVRLGDIDGDGRLDYCVIHDNGDIFCWRNGGLGEKADYWQDMGSGHPVFKAVGMGDIAGVRFVDLNGDGRDDWIWMDTKGKVTTYINQRGGNKGMIPKWLPAGVTHVGMGVDIGDKREHVTFGRIFGDNGRQDYVHWDIDNCDILAGGPCLAWWIAYENQGSGGKYQKGDGIRWGDMTGTGVDDYVWIYQTGEVQIFLNKNTKDKSDLYATPAWSSPIKLDTGLDWRGLHIGDWDGDGMADIIGITDRKTGSLRVWHSRWDRSNFNWDRT
;
A
#
# COMPACT_ATOMS: atom_id res chain seq x y z
N MET A 1 32.43 -9.57 10.98
CA MET A 1 31.17 -9.74 11.74
C MET A 1 31.48 -10.12 13.19
N PRO A 2 31.30 -9.20 14.15
CA PRO A 2 31.24 -9.54 15.58
C PRO A 2 29.93 -10.30 15.86
N LEU A 3 30.01 -11.55 16.33
CA LEU A 3 28.86 -12.44 16.55
C LEU A 3 28.82 -12.95 18.00
N GLY A 4 27.71 -12.77 18.70
CA GLY A 4 27.60 -13.20 20.09
C GLY A 4 26.38 -12.67 20.84
N ALA A 5 26.56 -12.41 22.13
CA ALA A 5 25.52 -11.89 23.03
C ALA A 5 25.85 -10.47 23.54
N SER A 6 25.48 -10.14 24.79
CA SER A 6 25.63 -8.82 25.41
C SER A 6 27.06 -8.26 25.36
N ILE A 7 28.08 -9.08 25.63
CA ILE A 7 29.50 -8.68 25.56
C ILE A 7 29.89 -8.26 24.13
N THR A 8 29.38 -8.95 23.10
CA THR A 8 29.62 -8.56 21.70
C THR A 8 28.85 -7.31 21.32
N ALA A 9 27.64 -7.14 21.86
CA ALA A 9 26.85 -5.94 21.62
C ALA A 9 27.44 -4.68 22.29
N GLY A 10 28.17 -4.82 23.40
CA GLY A 10 28.55 -3.69 24.24
C GLY A 10 27.37 -3.24 25.12
N GLU A 11 26.61 -4.21 25.65
CA GLU A 11 25.59 -3.94 26.68
C GLU A 11 26.16 -4.09 28.08
N HIS A 12 25.52 -3.41 29.04
CA HIS A 12 25.92 -3.38 30.44
C HIS A 12 27.34 -2.83 30.63
N GLU A 13 27.60 -1.69 29.97
CA GLU A 13 28.89 -1.01 30.00
C GLU A 13 29.35 -0.67 31.42
N PRO A 14 30.67 -0.71 31.69
CA PRO A 14 31.20 -0.14 32.92
C PRO A 14 30.97 1.38 32.92
N SER A 15 30.96 2.00 34.10
CA SER A 15 30.62 3.42 34.25
C SER A 15 31.54 4.39 33.51
N ASP A 16 32.70 3.91 33.06
CA ASP A 16 33.72 4.65 32.30
C ASP A 16 33.72 4.34 30.77
N ASP A 17 32.87 3.44 30.26
CA ASP A 17 32.53 3.31 28.82
C ASP A 17 31.11 3.81 28.53
N LEU A 18 30.87 5.11 28.68
CA LEU A 18 29.56 5.72 28.44
C LEU A 18 29.05 5.57 26.99
N ASP A 19 29.96 5.22 26.08
CA ASP A 19 29.70 5.17 24.66
C ASP A 19 29.24 3.79 24.17
N LYS A 20 29.17 2.77 25.04
CA LYS A 20 28.58 1.44 24.74
C LYS A 20 29.22 0.73 23.55
N ASN A 21 30.52 0.91 23.38
CA ASN A 21 31.22 0.40 22.19
C ASN A 21 31.72 -1.03 22.40
N GLY A 22 32.09 -1.38 23.63
CA GLY A 22 32.70 -2.66 23.95
C GLY A 22 34.08 -2.86 23.30
N TYR A 23 34.54 -4.11 23.28
CA TYR A 23 35.83 -4.49 22.66
C TYR A 23 35.93 -4.09 21.17
N ARG A 24 34.79 -3.95 20.49
CA ARG A 24 34.71 -3.70 19.04
C ARG A 24 35.43 -2.42 18.66
N LYS A 25 35.31 -1.35 19.44
CA LYS A 25 36.01 -0.10 19.17
C LYS A 25 37.52 -0.27 19.20
N TYR A 26 38.05 -0.86 20.27
CA TYR A 26 39.49 -1.03 20.44
C TYR A 26 40.07 -1.95 19.36
N LEU A 27 39.35 -3.01 19.00
CA LEU A 27 39.74 -3.89 17.90
C LEU A 27 39.76 -3.15 16.56
N ARG A 28 38.69 -2.41 16.26
CA ARG A 28 38.60 -1.67 15.00
C ARG A 28 39.70 -0.63 14.89
N ASP A 29 39.91 0.17 15.93
CA ASP A 29 40.94 1.20 15.96
C ASP A 29 42.34 0.60 15.74
N LYS A 30 42.62 -0.55 16.36
CA LYS A 30 43.86 -1.30 16.19
C LYS A 30 44.04 -1.80 14.75
N LEU A 31 43.04 -2.46 14.17
CA LEU A 31 43.12 -2.95 12.78
C LEU A 31 43.24 -1.80 11.77
N ARG A 32 42.55 -0.68 12.00
CA ARG A 32 42.68 0.54 11.18
C ARG A 32 44.06 1.17 11.29
N PHE A 33 44.62 1.21 12.51
CA PHE A 33 45.99 1.69 12.75
C PHE A 33 47.02 0.84 11.99
N GLU A 34 46.78 -0.46 11.83
CA GLU A 34 47.62 -1.37 11.03
C GLU A 34 47.40 -1.26 9.51
N GLY A 35 46.47 -0.40 9.07
CA GLY A 35 46.21 -0.11 7.66
C GLY A 35 45.13 -0.98 7.01
N TRP A 36 44.43 -1.83 7.77
CA TRP A 36 43.33 -2.63 7.23
C TRP A 36 42.12 -1.76 6.86
N LYS A 37 41.43 -2.12 5.77
CA LYS A 37 40.05 -1.65 5.52
C LYS A 37 39.12 -2.55 6.32
N VAL A 38 38.43 -1.96 7.30
CA VAL A 38 37.56 -2.69 8.22
C VAL A 38 36.14 -2.20 8.01
N ASN A 39 35.25 -3.15 7.74
CA ASN A 39 33.81 -2.98 7.65
C ASN A 39 33.17 -4.03 8.58
N MET A 40 32.70 -3.61 9.75
CA MET A 40 31.89 -4.45 10.61
C MET A 40 30.52 -4.62 9.97
N VAL A 41 29.92 -5.79 10.16
CA VAL A 41 28.62 -6.13 9.55
C VAL A 41 27.80 -6.93 10.53
N GLY A 42 26.49 -6.74 10.47
CA GLY A 42 25.48 -7.39 11.30
C GLY A 42 24.17 -6.61 11.26
N ASN A 43 23.10 -7.16 11.82
CA ASN A 43 21.78 -6.52 11.80
C ASN A 43 21.58 -5.44 12.86
N PHE A 44 22.51 -5.30 13.80
CA PHE A 44 22.41 -4.38 14.93
C PHE A 44 23.55 -3.36 14.91
N ASN A 45 23.29 -2.21 15.49
CA ASN A 45 24.27 -1.14 15.66
C ASN A 45 24.21 -0.60 17.09
N ARG A 46 25.36 -0.47 17.74
CA ARG A 46 25.44 0.08 19.11
C ARG A 46 26.77 0.77 19.35
N GLY A 47 26.68 1.89 20.05
CA GLY A 47 27.77 2.76 20.45
C GLY A 47 28.04 3.88 19.45
N ASN A 48 29.03 4.71 19.73
CA ASN A 48 29.37 5.87 18.88
C ASN A 48 30.62 5.67 17.99
N MET A 49 31.24 4.48 18.04
CA MET A 49 32.39 4.16 17.20
C MET A 49 32.04 4.24 15.71
N ASN A 50 33.03 4.57 14.89
CA ASN A 50 32.89 4.41 13.45
C ASN A 50 32.61 2.94 13.13
N ASP A 51 31.57 2.69 12.33
CA ASP A 51 31.21 1.35 11.88
C ASP A 51 30.92 0.42 13.06
N ASN A 52 29.80 0.73 13.72
CA ASN A 52 29.35 0.15 14.98
C ASN A 52 28.40 -1.03 14.79
N ASP A 53 28.44 -1.68 13.62
CA ASP A 53 27.60 -2.81 13.25
C ASP A 53 28.06 -4.11 13.97
N HIS A 54 27.11 -4.93 14.39
CA HIS A 54 27.36 -6.21 15.05
C HIS A 54 26.15 -7.15 14.97
N GLU A 55 26.38 -8.43 15.26
CA GLU A 55 25.34 -9.45 15.43
C GLU A 55 25.36 -9.98 16.87
N GLY A 56 25.18 -9.06 17.82
CA GLY A 56 25.20 -9.34 19.26
C GLY A 56 23.82 -9.13 19.85
N VAL A 57 23.24 -10.15 20.50
CA VAL A 57 21.92 -10.06 21.12
C VAL A 57 21.97 -10.51 22.57
N SER A 58 21.63 -9.60 23.47
CA SER A 58 21.67 -9.82 24.92
C SER A 58 20.79 -10.99 25.35
N GLY A 59 21.32 -11.82 26.25
CA GLY A 59 20.62 -13.01 26.77
C GLY A 59 20.61 -14.26 25.86
N ASP A 60 21.03 -14.15 24.59
CA ASP A 60 21.01 -15.30 23.68
C ASP A 60 22.05 -16.37 24.07
N ARG A 61 21.61 -17.63 24.07
CA ARG A 61 22.45 -18.84 24.16
C ARG A 61 23.03 -19.22 22.80
N VAL A 62 24.00 -20.14 22.76
CA VAL A 62 24.64 -20.57 21.50
C VAL A 62 23.64 -21.02 20.44
N SER A 63 22.55 -21.71 20.79
CA SER A 63 21.50 -22.13 19.83
C SER A 63 20.77 -20.94 19.19
N GLN A 64 20.52 -19.89 19.96
CA GLN A 64 19.82 -18.68 19.49
C GLN A 64 20.76 -17.82 18.64
N VAL A 65 22.01 -17.66 19.07
CA VAL A 65 23.06 -17.00 18.27
C VAL A 65 23.23 -17.75 16.93
N ASN A 66 23.23 -19.09 16.94
CA ASN A 66 23.29 -19.90 15.72
C ASN A 66 22.12 -19.57 14.77
N ALA A 67 20.88 -19.62 15.26
CA ALA A 67 19.70 -19.37 14.44
C ALA A 67 19.74 -18.01 13.73
N ARG A 68 20.25 -16.97 14.41
CA ARG A 68 20.46 -15.64 13.82
C ARG A 68 21.63 -15.62 12.83
N ALA A 69 22.76 -16.23 13.22
CA ALA A 69 23.95 -16.30 12.39
C ALA A 69 23.68 -16.89 11.01
N GLN A 70 22.87 -17.96 10.92
CA GLN A 70 22.51 -18.56 9.63
C GLN A 70 21.84 -17.57 8.68
N GLN A 71 21.03 -16.64 9.19
CA GLN A 71 20.36 -15.63 8.38
C GLN A 71 21.29 -14.44 8.08
N SER A 72 22.04 -13.97 9.07
CA SER A 72 22.93 -12.82 8.95
C SER A 72 24.10 -13.08 8.01
N VAL A 73 24.68 -14.27 8.04
CA VAL A 73 25.80 -14.62 7.16
C VAL A 73 25.36 -14.66 5.70
N LEU A 74 24.15 -15.14 5.41
CA LEU A 74 23.54 -15.09 4.08
C LEU A 74 23.29 -13.65 3.60
N ALA A 75 22.99 -12.73 4.51
CA ALA A 75 22.71 -11.34 4.18
C ALA A 75 23.99 -10.51 4.00
N TRP A 76 24.96 -10.69 4.89
CA TRP A 76 26.12 -9.83 5.05
C TRP A 76 27.43 -10.43 4.54
N LEU A 77 27.44 -11.70 4.15
CA LEU A 77 28.57 -12.40 3.51
C LEU A 77 29.97 -12.08 4.11
N PRO A 78 30.14 -12.15 5.44
CA PRO A 78 31.40 -11.75 6.07
C PRO A 78 32.57 -12.66 5.67
N ASN A 79 33.77 -12.09 5.53
CA ASN A 79 35.02 -12.85 5.35
C ASN A 79 35.76 -13.17 6.66
N VAL A 80 35.45 -12.46 7.74
CA VAL A 80 35.97 -12.71 9.10
C VAL A 80 34.82 -12.64 10.09
N ILE A 81 34.62 -13.72 10.87
CA ILE A 81 33.57 -13.85 11.88
C ILE A 81 34.23 -14.07 13.23
N LEU A 82 33.92 -13.20 14.20
CA LEU A 82 34.40 -13.28 15.58
C LEU A 82 33.29 -13.86 16.43
N ILE A 83 33.50 -15.01 17.05
CA ILE A 83 32.45 -15.70 17.82
C ILE A 83 32.78 -15.65 19.31
N ASN A 84 31.95 -14.93 20.07
CA ASN A 84 31.93 -14.99 21.55
C ASN A 84 30.50 -15.25 22.03
N ALA A 85 30.17 -16.53 22.21
CA ALA A 85 28.86 -17.00 22.62
C ALA A 85 29.00 -18.20 23.58
N GLY A 86 28.14 -18.28 24.59
CA GLY A 86 28.15 -19.34 25.60
C GLY A 86 28.09 -18.85 27.05
N THR A 87 28.30 -17.56 27.30
CA THR A 87 28.17 -16.98 28.65
C THR A 87 26.78 -17.21 29.24
N ASN A 88 25.72 -17.05 28.45
CA ASN A 88 24.34 -17.33 28.88
C ASN A 88 24.07 -18.82 29.10
N ASP A 89 24.71 -19.71 28.32
CA ASP A 89 24.68 -21.16 28.58
C ASP A 89 25.31 -21.48 29.95
N ALA A 90 26.37 -20.76 30.34
CA ALA A 90 27.05 -20.95 31.63
C ALA A 90 26.26 -20.39 32.83
N THR A 91 25.76 -19.16 32.72
CA THR A 91 25.15 -18.42 33.85
C THR A 91 23.72 -18.84 34.15
N GLN A 92 23.02 -19.44 33.19
CA GLN A 92 21.70 -20.06 33.40
C GLN A 92 21.80 -21.47 34.01
N ASP A 93 23.02 -21.91 34.37
CA ASP A 93 23.33 -23.19 35.01
C ASP A 93 22.70 -24.42 34.33
N GLY A 94 22.64 -24.38 32.99
CA GLY A 94 22.05 -25.44 32.19
C GLY A 94 20.53 -25.62 32.33
N ALA A 95 19.83 -24.71 33.00
CA ALA A 95 18.39 -24.82 33.27
C ALA A 95 17.53 -24.88 31.99
N VAL A 96 18.01 -24.28 30.90
CA VAL A 96 17.34 -24.33 29.59
C VAL A 96 18.01 -25.34 28.67
N GLU A 97 19.35 -25.31 28.59
CA GLU A 97 20.15 -26.21 27.74
C GLU A 97 21.39 -26.67 28.52
N PRO A 98 21.67 -27.98 28.60
CA PRO A 98 22.84 -28.47 29.34
C PRO A 98 24.16 -27.90 28.83
N VAL A 99 25.03 -27.53 29.78
CA VAL A 99 26.40 -27.00 29.53
C VAL A 99 27.27 -28.01 28.77
N SER A 100 27.05 -29.31 28.97
CA SER A 100 27.76 -30.37 28.24
C SER A 100 27.41 -30.43 26.75
N GLY A 101 26.30 -29.81 26.33
CA GLY A 101 25.87 -29.75 24.93
C GLY A 101 26.41 -28.54 24.16
N THR A 102 27.08 -27.59 24.83
CA THR A 102 27.49 -26.31 24.23
C THR A 102 28.45 -26.52 23.06
N LYS A 103 29.36 -27.51 23.14
CA LYS A 103 30.25 -27.90 22.02
C LYS A 103 29.48 -28.23 20.74
N ALA A 104 28.40 -29.00 20.85
CA ALA A 104 27.62 -29.44 19.70
C ALA A 104 26.86 -28.29 19.05
N ARG A 105 26.28 -27.39 19.87
CA ARG A 105 25.62 -26.16 19.38
C ARG A 105 26.62 -25.23 18.68
N MET A 106 27.82 -25.08 19.24
CA MET A 106 28.88 -24.28 18.63
C MET A 106 29.37 -24.89 17.31
N ARG A 107 29.50 -26.22 17.26
CA ARG A 107 29.80 -26.95 16.02
C ARG A 107 28.76 -26.65 14.93
N GLU A 108 27.48 -26.81 15.26
CA GLU A 108 26.38 -26.55 14.32
C GLU A 108 26.43 -25.13 13.75
N MET A 109 26.73 -24.14 14.61
CA MET A 109 26.89 -22.76 14.17
C MET A 109 28.05 -22.58 13.20
N ILE A 110 29.23 -23.10 13.54
CA ILE A 110 30.43 -22.98 12.70
C ILE A 110 30.24 -23.70 11.35
N ASP A 111 29.70 -24.93 11.37
CA ASP A 111 29.42 -25.70 10.16
C ASP A 111 28.41 -24.97 9.26
N GLY A 112 27.36 -24.39 9.86
CA GLY A 112 26.38 -23.57 9.13
C GLY A 112 26.98 -22.29 8.55
N ILE A 113 27.90 -21.61 9.27
CA ILE A 113 28.63 -20.45 8.73
C ILE A 113 29.41 -20.85 7.48
N PHE A 114 30.18 -21.95 7.53
CA PHE A 114 30.96 -22.41 6.37
C PHE A 114 30.08 -22.88 5.21
N SER A 115 28.86 -23.34 5.46
CA SER A 115 27.92 -23.69 4.39
C SER A 115 27.48 -22.47 3.56
N HIS A 116 27.52 -21.27 4.13
CA HIS A 116 27.11 -20.03 3.48
C HIS A 116 28.28 -19.18 2.99
N VAL A 117 29.38 -19.11 3.76
CA VAL A 117 30.60 -18.35 3.42
C VAL A 117 31.84 -19.26 3.53
N PRO A 118 32.00 -20.24 2.61
CA PRO A 118 33.02 -21.29 2.72
C PRO A 118 34.47 -20.78 2.76
N ASN A 119 34.71 -19.56 2.26
CA ASN A 119 36.04 -18.95 2.23
C ASN A 119 36.36 -18.07 3.44
N ALA A 120 35.38 -17.83 4.33
CA ALA A 120 35.57 -16.96 5.47
C ALA A 120 36.50 -17.58 6.53
N VAL A 121 37.04 -16.72 7.40
CA VAL A 121 37.76 -17.12 8.60
C VAL A 121 36.83 -17.02 9.79
N VAL A 122 36.74 -18.11 10.56
CA VAL A 122 36.05 -18.12 11.86
C VAL A 122 37.10 -18.00 12.96
N VAL A 123 37.01 -16.93 13.74
CA VAL A 123 37.79 -16.75 14.97
C VAL A 123 36.91 -17.14 16.14
N LEU A 124 37.12 -18.33 16.67
CA LEU A 124 36.40 -18.85 17.82
C LEU A 124 37.10 -18.39 19.09
N SER A 125 36.43 -17.66 19.97
CA SER A 125 36.98 -17.36 21.30
C SER A 125 36.52 -18.36 22.34
N THR A 126 37.38 -18.61 23.33
CA THR A 126 36.90 -19.05 24.64
C THR A 126 36.17 -17.89 25.33
N LEU A 127 35.34 -18.20 26.32
CA LEU A 127 34.68 -17.22 27.16
C LEU A 127 35.69 -16.58 28.13
N ILE A 128 35.47 -15.30 28.44
CA ILE A 128 36.20 -14.57 29.49
C ILE A 128 35.81 -15.09 30.90
N PRO A 129 36.61 -14.79 31.94
CA PRO A 129 36.23 -15.07 33.33
C PRO A 129 34.85 -14.52 33.69
N ASN A 130 34.13 -15.23 34.55
CA ASN A 130 32.77 -14.89 34.96
C ASN A 130 32.59 -15.14 36.47
N GLY A 131 32.20 -14.10 37.20
CA GLY A 131 31.97 -14.13 38.64
C GLY A 131 30.68 -14.84 39.08
N ILE A 132 29.77 -15.17 38.15
CA ILE A 132 28.50 -15.84 38.46
C ILE A 132 28.67 -17.37 38.43
N ASN A 133 29.21 -17.92 37.34
CA ASN A 133 29.38 -19.38 37.21
C ASN A 133 30.68 -19.76 36.47
N GLN A 134 31.82 -19.44 37.10
CA GLN A 134 33.16 -19.73 36.55
C GLN A 134 33.37 -21.23 36.25
N GLY A 135 32.76 -22.12 37.03
CA GLY A 135 32.86 -23.56 36.81
C GLY A 135 32.31 -23.99 35.44
N ASN A 136 31.11 -23.54 35.11
CA ASN A 136 30.50 -23.81 33.80
C ASN A 136 31.25 -23.12 32.66
N VAL A 137 31.76 -21.90 32.88
CA VAL A 137 32.63 -21.22 31.91
C VAL A 137 33.88 -22.04 31.60
N ASN A 138 34.55 -22.60 32.60
CA ASN A 138 35.72 -23.46 32.40
C ASN A 138 35.37 -24.71 31.57
N LEU A 139 34.25 -25.36 31.89
CA LEU A 139 33.77 -26.53 31.13
C LEU A 139 33.46 -26.20 29.67
N ILE A 140 32.90 -25.02 29.38
CA ILE A 140 32.65 -24.57 28.00
C ILE A 140 33.96 -24.23 27.29
N ASN A 141 34.91 -23.60 27.97
CA ASN A 141 36.21 -23.26 27.40
C ASN A 141 36.99 -24.52 27.00
N ASP A 142 36.96 -25.57 27.82
CA ASP A 142 37.56 -26.86 27.49
C ASP A 142 36.87 -27.50 26.27
N GLN A 143 35.55 -27.43 26.21
CA GLN A 143 34.77 -27.88 25.04
C GLN A 143 35.13 -27.11 23.76
N TYR A 144 35.34 -25.79 23.82
CA TYR A 144 35.69 -24.99 22.66
C TYR A 144 37.12 -25.23 22.19
N ARG A 145 38.07 -25.45 23.10
CA ARG A 145 39.43 -25.91 22.76
C ARG A 145 39.40 -27.28 22.10
N GLU A 146 38.59 -28.21 22.61
CA GLU A 146 38.39 -29.52 22.00
C GLU A 146 37.78 -29.39 20.59
N LEU A 147 36.73 -28.57 20.43
CA LEU A 147 36.10 -28.32 19.14
C LEU A 147 37.08 -27.72 18.13
N TYR A 148 37.88 -26.74 18.56
CA TYR A 148 38.93 -26.17 17.73
C TYR A 148 39.91 -27.24 17.25
N ARG A 149 40.34 -28.15 18.13
CA ARG A 149 41.22 -29.27 17.76
C ARG A 149 40.56 -30.28 16.82
N GLN A 150 39.22 -30.39 16.83
CA GLN A 150 38.50 -31.19 15.84
C GLN A 150 38.50 -30.53 14.45
N TYR A 151 38.52 -29.20 14.36
CA TYR A 151 38.70 -28.50 13.08
C TYR A 151 40.17 -28.45 12.64
N ILE A 152 41.09 -28.20 13.58
CA ILE A 152 42.53 -28.05 13.34
C ILE A 152 43.31 -29.03 14.23
N PRO A 153 43.38 -30.32 13.84
CA PRO A 153 44.17 -31.32 14.55
C PRO A 153 45.66 -30.97 14.48
N LEU A 154 46.41 -31.28 15.54
CA LEU A 154 47.86 -31.13 15.53
C LEU A 154 48.52 -32.24 14.70
N ASP A 155 49.60 -31.89 13.99
CA ASP A 155 50.46 -32.90 13.37
C ASP A 155 51.34 -33.61 14.43
N SER A 156 52.13 -34.59 14.00
CA SER A 156 53.02 -35.35 14.88
C SER A 156 54.08 -34.50 15.60
N ASN A 157 54.33 -33.28 15.13
CA ASN A 157 55.30 -32.35 15.68
C ASN A 157 54.63 -31.27 16.56
N GLY A 158 53.31 -31.35 16.75
CA GLY A 158 52.54 -30.36 17.50
C GLY A 158 52.23 -29.08 16.74
N ASN A 159 52.40 -29.06 15.41
CA ASN A 159 52.04 -27.90 14.60
C ASN A 159 50.56 -27.96 14.18
N GLU A 160 50.02 -26.82 13.78
CA GLU A 160 48.66 -26.69 13.24
C GLU A 160 48.70 -26.63 11.71
N PRO A 161 48.65 -27.78 11.01
CA PRO A 161 48.62 -27.81 9.55
C PRO A 161 47.38 -27.10 9.01
N ALA A 162 47.46 -26.61 7.76
CA ALA A 162 46.33 -26.00 7.11
C ALA A 162 45.22 -27.04 6.87
N ASN A 163 43.98 -26.73 7.28
CA ASN A 163 42.81 -27.50 6.92
C ASN A 163 42.12 -26.84 5.70
N PRO A 164 42.10 -27.48 4.52
CA PRO A 164 41.51 -26.87 3.33
C PRO A 164 39.98 -26.72 3.41
N ALA A 165 39.31 -27.46 4.30
CA ALA A 165 37.86 -27.41 4.47
C ALA A 165 37.42 -26.33 5.48
N PHE A 166 38.27 -26.00 6.46
CA PHE A 166 37.89 -25.14 7.58
C PHE A 166 39.00 -24.16 7.94
N LYS A 167 38.69 -22.86 7.92
CA LYS A 167 39.60 -21.79 8.34
C LYS A 167 39.20 -21.29 9.73
N VAL A 168 39.54 -22.05 10.76
CA VAL A 168 39.23 -21.70 12.16
C VAL A 168 40.52 -21.31 12.89
N VAL A 169 40.48 -20.24 13.67
CA VAL A 169 41.55 -19.84 14.60
C VAL A 169 40.96 -19.69 16.01
N LEU A 170 41.72 -20.11 17.03
CA LEU A 170 41.33 -19.96 18.42
C LEU A 170 41.85 -18.61 18.98
N ALA A 171 40.93 -17.80 19.50
CA ALA A 171 41.20 -16.65 20.35
C ALA A 171 41.03 -17.06 21.81
N ASP A 172 42.07 -17.66 22.41
CA ASP A 172 41.98 -18.17 23.79
C ASP A 172 42.03 -17.02 24.79
N MET A 173 40.86 -16.59 25.25
CA MET A 173 40.66 -15.55 26.26
C MET A 173 40.80 -16.07 27.70
N ALA A 174 40.92 -17.39 27.88
CA ALA A 174 40.99 -18.04 29.19
C ALA A 174 42.38 -18.63 29.46
N ASP A 175 43.43 -17.93 28.99
CA ASP A 175 44.85 -18.24 29.17
C ASP A 175 45.48 -17.56 30.41
N GLY A 176 44.71 -16.68 31.07
CA GLY A 176 45.12 -15.91 32.24
C GLY A 176 45.45 -14.43 31.96
N PHE A 177 45.51 -14.01 30.70
CA PHE A 177 45.73 -12.61 30.33
C PHE A 177 44.55 -11.70 30.75
N ILE A 178 43.33 -12.19 30.52
CA ILE A 178 42.08 -11.62 31.05
C ILE A 178 41.77 -12.33 32.36
N ASN A 179 41.60 -11.58 33.44
CA ASN A 179 41.37 -12.11 34.78
C ASN A 179 40.13 -11.49 35.44
N GLY A 180 39.76 -11.96 36.64
CA GLY A 180 38.56 -11.49 37.32
C GLY A 180 38.53 -9.99 37.65
N GLY A 181 39.68 -9.33 37.74
CA GLY A 181 39.76 -7.87 37.90
C GLY A 181 39.36 -7.08 36.64
N ASP A 182 39.27 -7.77 35.51
CA ASP A 182 38.83 -7.20 34.24
C ASP A 182 37.31 -7.34 34.02
N ILE A 183 36.53 -7.72 35.05
CA ILE A 183 35.08 -7.94 35.01
C ILE A 183 34.39 -7.05 36.07
N HIS A 184 33.41 -6.21 35.71
CA HIS A 184 32.83 -5.24 36.66
C HIS A 184 31.50 -5.66 37.31
N ASP A 185 30.66 -6.45 36.64
CA ASP A 185 29.34 -6.85 37.15
C ASP A 185 29.18 -8.37 37.32
N GLY A 186 30.31 -9.08 37.28
CA GLY A 186 30.37 -10.54 37.30
C GLY A 186 30.25 -11.19 35.92
N THR A 187 29.87 -10.47 34.87
CA THR A 187 29.77 -11.03 33.50
C THR A 187 30.46 -10.18 32.44
N HIS A 188 30.32 -8.86 32.51
CA HIS A 188 30.74 -7.93 31.48
C HIS A 188 32.14 -7.35 31.80
N PRO A 189 32.98 -7.17 30.77
CA PRO A 189 34.35 -6.71 30.94
C PRO A 189 34.40 -5.22 31.34
N THR A 190 35.42 -4.84 32.10
CA THR A 190 35.79 -3.42 32.26
C THR A 190 36.37 -2.88 30.95
N VAL A 191 36.58 -1.57 30.85
CA VAL A 191 37.31 -0.96 29.72
C VAL A 191 38.67 -1.62 29.48
N GLU A 192 39.40 -1.95 30.53
CA GLU A 192 40.68 -2.68 30.40
C GLU A 192 40.46 -4.13 29.94
N GLY A 193 39.42 -4.80 30.41
CA GLY A 193 39.01 -6.11 29.89
C GLY A 193 38.65 -6.09 28.41
N GLU A 194 37.92 -5.08 27.95
CA GLU A 194 37.56 -4.89 26.55
C GLU A 194 38.78 -4.66 25.65
N LYS A 195 39.75 -3.85 26.11
CA LYS A 195 41.03 -3.65 25.41
C LYS A 195 41.82 -4.95 25.32
N LYS A 196 41.83 -5.76 26.39
CA LYS A 196 42.49 -7.08 26.38
C LYS A 196 41.78 -8.04 25.43
N MET A 197 40.45 -8.10 25.44
CA MET A 197 39.68 -8.88 24.47
C MET A 197 40.04 -8.47 23.04
N ALA A 198 40.07 -7.17 22.75
CA ALA A 198 40.49 -6.65 21.45
C ALA A 198 41.91 -7.09 21.06
N ALA A 199 42.86 -7.11 22.00
CA ALA A 199 44.21 -7.59 21.75
C ALA A 199 44.27 -9.10 21.43
N VAL A 200 43.46 -9.93 22.10
CA VAL A 200 43.36 -11.37 21.79
C VAL A 200 42.74 -11.60 20.41
N TRP A 201 41.70 -10.82 20.06
CA TRP A 201 41.10 -10.86 18.72
C TRP A 201 42.08 -10.45 17.62
N ASP A 202 42.78 -9.34 17.82
CA ASP A 202 43.80 -8.82 16.91
C ASP A 202 44.89 -9.86 16.66
N TRP A 203 45.42 -10.48 17.72
CA TRP A 203 46.39 -11.56 17.62
C TRP A 203 45.88 -12.75 16.80
N ALA A 204 44.64 -13.19 17.05
CA ALA A 204 44.06 -14.33 16.33
C ALA A 204 43.77 -14.02 14.85
N ILE A 205 43.33 -12.80 14.54
CA ILE A 205 43.19 -12.31 13.16
C ILE A 205 44.57 -12.26 12.48
N GLY A 206 45.60 -11.78 13.19
CA GLY A 206 46.99 -11.80 12.74
C GLY A 206 47.46 -13.21 12.39
N LYS A 207 47.13 -14.22 13.22
CA LYS A 207 47.45 -15.63 12.94
C LYS A 207 46.74 -16.16 11.69
N ALA A 208 45.48 -15.77 11.45
CA ALA A 208 44.79 -16.10 10.22
C ALA A 208 45.45 -15.44 8.99
N ASN A 209 45.91 -14.19 9.14
CA ASN A 209 46.61 -13.47 8.08
C ASN A 209 47.98 -14.07 7.77
N GLU A 210 48.77 -14.47 8.77
CA GLU A 210 50.06 -15.16 8.60
C GLU A 210 49.91 -16.45 7.77
N LYS A 211 48.77 -17.14 7.91
CA LYS A 211 48.41 -18.32 7.12
C LYS A 211 47.88 -17.99 5.71
N GLY A 212 47.73 -16.71 5.36
CA GLY A 212 47.18 -16.23 4.09
C GLY A 212 45.68 -16.52 3.93
N TRP A 213 44.94 -16.69 5.03
CA TRP A 213 43.55 -17.15 4.98
C TRP A 213 42.53 -16.06 4.72
N ILE A 214 42.85 -14.81 5.08
CA ILE A 214 41.96 -13.66 4.91
C ILE A 214 41.97 -13.23 3.45
N THR A 215 40.82 -13.37 2.80
CA THR A 215 40.59 -12.95 1.42
C THR A 215 39.51 -11.88 1.36
N LYS A 216 39.37 -11.18 0.22
CA LYS A 216 38.24 -10.27 -0.02
C LYS A 216 36.90 -10.98 0.25
N PRO A 217 35.91 -10.33 0.89
CA PRO A 217 34.58 -10.92 1.06
C PRO A 217 33.91 -11.17 -0.28
N SER A 218 32.97 -12.11 -0.28
CA SER A 218 32.08 -12.34 -1.43
C SER A 218 31.28 -11.07 -1.71
N GLU A 219 31.12 -10.72 -2.99
CA GLU A 219 30.38 -9.51 -3.33
C GLU A 219 28.90 -9.66 -3.02
N SER A 220 28.35 -8.68 -2.30
CA SER A 220 26.93 -8.59 -2.00
C SER A 220 26.26 -7.64 -2.98
N SER A 221 25.08 -8.03 -3.48
CA SER A 221 24.24 -7.12 -4.26
C SER A 221 23.48 -6.11 -3.37
N LYS A 222 23.59 -6.23 -2.04
CA LYS A 222 22.81 -5.44 -1.07
C LYS A 222 23.59 -4.29 -0.45
N PHE A 223 24.92 -4.36 -0.42
CA PHE A 223 25.79 -3.33 0.12
C PHE A 223 27.17 -3.41 -0.53
N THR A 224 27.89 -2.29 -0.54
CA THR A 224 29.28 -2.25 -1.03
C THR A 224 30.23 -2.42 0.14
N ASP A 225 31.27 -3.23 -0.06
CA ASP A 225 32.38 -3.32 0.88
C ASP A 225 33.16 -1.99 0.91
N GLY A 226 33.32 -1.40 2.09
CA GLY A 226 33.84 -0.03 2.28
C GLY A 226 34.68 0.11 3.55
N GLU A 227 34.99 1.33 3.97
CA GLU A 227 35.70 1.57 5.25
C GLU A 227 34.76 1.55 6.48
N GLY A 228 33.49 1.19 6.28
CA GLY A 228 32.41 1.26 7.25
C GLY A 228 31.95 2.71 7.50
N SER A 229 30.64 2.91 7.69
CA SER A 229 30.06 4.18 8.12
C SER A 229 29.17 3.96 9.35
N THR A 230 28.86 5.01 10.10
CA THR A 230 27.85 4.95 11.18
C THR A 230 26.41 5.04 10.64
N THR A 231 26.25 5.18 9.32
CA THR A 231 24.96 5.46 8.65
C THR A 231 24.35 4.20 8.05
N CYS A 232 24.15 3.15 8.88
CA CYS A 232 23.50 1.92 8.44
C CYS A 232 21.97 1.88 8.69
N ARG A 233 21.31 3.03 8.85
CA ARG A 233 19.83 3.09 8.89
C ARG A 233 19.27 4.01 7.83
N LYS A 234 18.14 3.56 7.28
CA LYS A 234 17.29 4.24 6.30
C LYS A 234 17.28 5.74 6.57
N GLU A 235 17.99 6.47 5.72
CA GLU A 235 17.86 7.92 5.66
C GLU A 235 16.42 8.25 5.24
N TYR A 236 15.87 9.35 5.75
CA TYR A 236 14.61 9.87 5.25
C TYR A 236 14.71 10.01 3.72
N GLY A 237 13.85 9.30 2.98
CA GLY A 237 13.90 9.23 1.52
C GLY A 237 14.68 8.05 0.92
N SER A 238 15.52 7.33 1.67
CA SER A 238 16.29 6.16 1.16
C SER A 238 15.41 5.01 0.65
N GLY A 239 14.16 4.93 1.12
CA GLY A 239 13.16 3.99 0.60
C GLY A 239 12.76 4.26 -0.86
N LYS A 240 13.07 5.45 -1.40
CA LYS A 240 12.84 5.82 -2.81
C LYS A 240 13.91 5.26 -3.76
N ASP A 241 15.10 4.97 -3.24
CA ASP A 241 16.28 4.58 -4.03
C ASP A 241 16.64 3.09 -3.84
N ALA A 242 15.96 2.39 -2.94
CA ALA A 242 16.18 0.96 -2.71
C ALA A 242 15.93 0.12 -4.00
N PRO A 243 16.62 -1.04 -4.19
CA PRO A 243 16.40 -1.96 -5.34
C PRO A 243 15.02 -2.65 -5.40
N GLY A 244 14.03 -2.07 -4.73
CA GLY A 244 12.60 -2.37 -4.85
C GLY A 244 11.75 -1.17 -4.44
N ALA A 245 12.30 0.04 -4.51
CA ALA A 245 11.57 1.26 -4.25
C ALA A 245 10.46 1.47 -5.28
N GLY A 246 9.38 2.13 -4.86
CA GLY A 246 8.15 2.28 -5.64
C GLY A 246 6.96 1.57 -4.99
N ARG A 247 5.78 1.80 -5.55
CA ARG A 247 4.53 1.18 -5.08
C ARG A 247 4.59 -0.30 -5.39
N LYS A 248 4.76 -1.15 -4.37
CA LYS A 248 4.60 -2.59 -4.50
C LYS A 248 3.14 -2.94 -4.20
N VAL A 249 2.48 -3.61 -5.14
CA VAL A 249 1.21 -4.27 -4.83
C VAL A 249 1.53 -5.44 -3.92
N LEU A 250 1.29 -5.27 -2.63
CA LEU A 250 1.50 -6.32 -1.65
C LEU A 250 0.35 -7.32 -1.78
N HIS A 251 0.67 -8.56 -2.16
CA HIS A 251 -0.29 -9.63 -2.07
C HIS A 251 -0.32 -10.12 -0.62
N ALA A 252 -1.43 -9.84 0.07
CA ALA A 252 -1.72 -10.52 1.30
C ALA A 252 -1.79 -12.03 1.06
N SER A 253 -0.92 -12.79 1.74
CA SER A 253 -0.87 -14.25 1.71
C SER A 253 -2.01 -14.90 2.51
N ASN A 254 -2.75 -14.11 3.29
CA ASN A 254 -3.88 -14.61 4.09
C ASN A 254 -5.18 -14.67 3.26
N SER A 255 -5.79 -15.86 3.24
CA SER A 255 -7.05 -16.17 2.55
C SER A 255 -8.29 -15.39 3.02
N VAL A 256 -8.19 -14.70 4.17
CA VAL A 256 -9.28 -13.82 4.67
C VAL A 256 -9.27 -12.44 4.03
N ILE A 257 -8.16 -12.03 3.38
CA ILE A 257 -8.08 -10.76 2.66
C ILE A 257 -8.69 -10.96 1.27
N ARG A 258 -9.94 -10.51 1.14
CA ARG A 258 -10.81 -10.73 -0.02
C ARG A 258 -11.05 -9.42 -0.76
N ASP A 259 -11.05 -9.50 -2.08
CA ASP A 259 -11.77 -8.59 -2.96
C ASP A 259 -13.16 -9.22 -3.26
N ASP A 260 -13.97 -8.54 -4.06
CA ASP A 260 -15.22 -9.09 -4.60
C ASP A 260 -15.02 -9.80 -5.94
N GLY A 261 -13.77 -10.05 -6.34
CA GLY A 261 -13.40 -10.72 -7.59
C GLY A 261 -13.51 -9.83 -8.83
N LYS A 262 -13.51 -10.46 -10.01
CA LYS A 262 -13.73 -9.74 -11.29
C LYS A 262 -15.21 -9.42 -11.46
N TYR A 263 -15.51 -8.28 -12.09
CA TYR A 263 -16.88 -7.95 -12.46
C TYR A 263 -17.49 -9.05 -13.34
N LYS A 264 -18.70 -9.43 -13.00
CA LYS A 264 -19.57 -10.34 -13.73
C LYS A 264 -20.90 -9.64 -13.90
N HIS A 265 -21.26 -9.39 -15.15
CA HIS A 265 -22.52 -8.74 -15.45
C HIS A 265 -23.68 -9.73 -15.37
N ALA A 266 -24.79 -9.24 -14.86
CA ALA A 266 -26.12 -9.83 -14.99
C ALA A 266 -27.10 -8.67 -15.10
N SER A 267 -28.10 -8.79 -15.95
CA SER A 267 -29.15 -7.78 -16.08
C SER A 267 -30.51 -8.41 -16.26
N ARG A 268 -31.53 -7.68 -15.83
CA ARG A 268 -32.93 -8.10 -15.91
C ARG A 268 -33.76 -7.01 -16.61
N PRO A 269 -34.44 -7.30 -17.73
CA PRO A 269 -35.43 -6.37 -18.30
C PRO A 269 -36.53 -6.09 -17.27
N ARG A 270 -36.90 -4.82 -17.13
CA ARG A 270 -38.00 -4.37 -16.28
C ARG A 270 -39.14 -3.87 -17.16
N GLU A 271 -39.85 -4.82 -17.79
CA GLU A 271 -41.06 -4.53 -18.58
C GLU A 271 -42.19 -3.90 -17.74
N ASP A 272 -42.12 -4.07 -16.42
CA ASP A 272 -42.99 -3.44 -15.42
C ASP A 272 -42.60 -1.99 -15.12
N ARG A 273 -41.57 -1.45 -15.76
CA ARG A 273 -41.04 -0.09 -15.62
C ARG A 273 -40.78 0.57 -16.98
N LYS A 274 -41.70 0.33 -17.91
CA LYS A 274 -41.77 1.06 -19.18
C LYS A 274 -42.70 2.27 -19.04
N ASP A 275 -42.43 3.32 -19.79
CA ASP A 275 -43.30 4.48 -19.89
C ASP A 275 -43.41 4.93 -21.34
N GLU A 276 -44.47 5.67 -21.64
CA GLU A 276 -44.70 6.30 -22.93
C GLU A 276 -44.94 7.80 -22.71
N TRP A 277 -44.29 8.62 -23.53
CA TRP A 277 -44.50 10.06 -23.50
C TRP A 277 -44.57 10.66 -24.90
N VAL A 278 -44.96 11.92 -24.95
CA VAL A 278 -45.08 12.73 -26.15
C VAL A 278 -43.73 13.43 -26.38
N GLY A 279 -43.10 13.20 -27.53
CA GLY A 279 -41.84 13.81 -27.94
C GLY A 279 -41.88 14.33 -29.37
N ASP A 280 -40.71 14.60 -29.95
CA ASP A 280 -40.50 14.89 -31.38
C ASP A 280 -39.27 14.13 -31.90
N GLU A 281 -38.95 14.27 -33.18
CA GLU A 281 -37.84 13.55 -33.84
C GLU A 281 -36.44 13.88 -33.27
N ASP A 282 -36.32 15.01 -32.60
CA ASP A 282 -35.09 15.54 -32.01
C ASP A 282 -34.99 15.24 -30.50
N LEU A 283 -35.94 14.47 -29.95
CA LEU A 283 -35.96 14.06 -28.54
C LEU A 283 -34.59 13.50 -28.13
N ARG A 284 -34.12 13.91 -26.97
CA ARG A 284 -32.98 13.30 -26.28
C ARG A 284 -33.33 13.05 -24.83
N VAL A 285 -32.82 11.94 -24.30
CA VAL A 285 -33.06 11.46 -22.94
C VAL A 285 -31.74 11.29 -22.22
N TRP A 286 -31.71 11.67 -20.95
CA TRP A 286 -30.60 11.46 -20.04
C TRP A 286 -31.15 11.01 -18.69
N PHE A 287 -30.25 10.53 -17.85
CA PHE A 287 -30.52 10.27 -16.45
C PHE A 287 -29.49 11.04 -15.64
N ALA A 288 -29.98 11.87 -14.72
CA ALA A 288 -29.13 12.74 -13.92
C ALA A 288 -29.69 12.91 -12.52
N GLN A 289 -28.80 13.02 -11.54
CA GLN A 289 -29.12 13.21 -10.14
C GLN A 289 -29.37 14.71 -9.84
N LEU A 290 -30.59 15.19 -10.03
CA LEU A 290 -30.90 16.62 -9.96
C LEU A 290 -31.40 17.07 -8.58
N ILE A 291 -32.14 16.21 -7.86
CA ILE A 291 -32.88 16.61 -6.66
C ILE A 291 -32.39 15.88 -5.40
N ASN A 292 -31.90 14.64 -5.53
CA ASN A 292 -31.64 13.74 -4.40
C ASN A 292 -32.87 13.52 -3.49
N LYS A 293 -34.02 13.15 -4.07
CA LYS A 293 -35.24 12.92 -3.30
C LYS A 293 -35.00 11.83 -2.23
N GLY A 294 -35.03 12.21 -0.96
CA GLY A 294 -34.78 11.31 0.18
C GLY A 294 -33.38 11.43 0.80
N GLY A 295 -32.49 12.25 0.25
CA GLY A 295 -31.18 12.56 0.84
C GLY A 295 -30.26 11.35 0.90
N ALA A 296 -30.21 10.55 -0.18
CA ALA A 296 -29.30 9.42 -0.25
C ALA A 296 -27.84 9.89 -0.24
N PRO A 297 -26.91 9.12 0.35
CA PRO A 297 -25.49 9.44 0.30
C PRO A 297 -24.92 9.26 -1.11
N LYS A 298 -23.74 9.84 -1.37
CA LYS A 298 -23.01 9.72 -2.64
C LYS A 298 -22.91 8.27 -3.13
N LEU A 299 -23.32 8.05 -4.38
CA LEU A 299 -23.46 6.76 -5.08
C LEU A 299 -24.63 5.89 -4.61
N GLY A 300 -25.48 6.39 -3.71
CA GLY A 300 -26.78 5.82 -3.38
C GLY A 300 -27.94 6.61 -3.96
N GLU A 301 -27.66 7.72 -4.64
CA GLU A 301 -28.70 8.55 -5.21
C GLU A 301 -29.28 8.00 -6.51
N ARG A 302 -30.44 8.54 -6.87
CA ARG A 302 -31.32 8.02 -7.91
C ARG A 302 -31.43 9.08 -8.99
N ASP A 303 -31.23 8.67 -10.23
CA ASP A 303 -31.21 9.60 -11.34
C ASP A 303 -32.65 9.88 -11.81
N GLU A 304 -33.00 11.16 -11.89
CA GLU A 304 -34.20 11.64 -12.56
C GLU A 304 -34.11 11.42 -14.07
N ALA A 305 -35.24 11.13 -14.71
CA ALA A 305 -35.29 11.03 -16.17
C ALA A 305 -35.38 12.44 -16.73
N VAL A 306 -34.39 12.85 -17.50
CA VAL A 306 -34.26 14.19 -18.07
C VAL A 306 -34.43 14.10 -19.58
N TYR A 307 -35.19 15.00 -20.19
CA TYR A 307 -35.39 14.99 -21.63
C TYR A 307 -35.60 16.39 -22.20
N ALA A 308 -35.23 16.55 -23.46
CA ALA A 308 -35.43 17.78 -24.22
C ALA A 308 -35.90 17.43 -25.64
N THR A 309 -36.79 18.25 -26.19
CA THR A 309 -37.31 18.13 -27.55
C THR A 309 -36.60 19.11 -28.49
N GLY A 310 -36.76 18.93 -29.79
CA GLY A 310 -36.18 19.80 -30.83
C GLY A 310 -36.81 21.19 -30.95
N ASN A 311 -37.76 21.58 -30.10
CA ASN A 311 -38.33 22.92 -30.15
C ASN A 311 -37.32 23.99 -29.69
N TYR A 312 -36.47 24.42 -30.63
CA TYR A 312 -35.39 25.39 -30.44
C TYR A 312 -35.86 26.79 -30.00
N ALA A 313 -37.17 27.09 -30.07
CA ALA A 313 -37.74 28.37 -29.69
C ALA A 313 -37.88 28.53 -28.17
N GLU A 314 -38.15 27.44 -27.45
CA GLU A 314 -38.35 27.45 -25.99
C GLU A 314 -37.12 26.92 -25.22
N ARG A 315 -36.36 25.98 -25.81
CA ARG A 315 -35.13 25.39 -25.22
C ARG A 315 -35.30 24.87 -23.79
N LEU A 316 -36.50 24.43 -23.48
CA LEU A 316 -36.87 23.93 -22.18
C LEU A 316 -36.39 22.49 -22.02
N ILE A 317 -35.87 22.19 -20.84
CA ILE A 317 -35.47 20.84 -20.42
C ILE A 317 -36.55 20.36 -19.45
N HIS A 318 -37.03 19.14 -19.61
CA HIS A 318 -38.00 18.55 -18.71
C HIS A 318 -37.33 17.46 -17.88
N TYR A 319 -37.85 17.22 -16.68
CA TYR A 319 -37.47 16.05 -15.90
C TYR A 319 -38.70 15.34 -15.33
N ARG A 320 -38.54 14.07 -14.97
CA ARG A 320 -39.47 13.30 -14.14
C ARG A 320 -38.75 12.78 -12.92
N ILE A 321 -39.45 12.81 -11.79
CA ILE A 321 -38.86 12.45 -10.50
C ILE A 321 -38.78 10.93 -10.37
N ASN A 322 -37.58 10.40 -10.13
CA ASN A 322 -37.42 8.98 -9.84
C ASN A 322 -37.93 8.66 -8.42
N ASN A 323 -38.96 7.83 -8.30
CA ASN A 323 -39.43 7.31 -7.01
C ASN A 323 -38.51 6.21 -6.46
N GLY A 324 -37.55 5.78 -7.28
CA GLY A 324 -36.41 4.90 -7.04
C GLY A 324 -36.75 3.45 -6.78
N ASP A 325 -37.76 3.00 -7.50
CA ASP A 325 -37.97 1.63 -7.91
C ASP A 325 -38.08 1.54 -9.45
N GLY A 326 -37.58 2.57 -10.15
CA GLY A 326 -37.71 2.79 -11.58
C GLY A 326 -39.05 3.35 -12.05
N ASP A 327 -39.98 3.65 -11.13
CA ASP A 327 -41.19 4.41 -11.46
C ASP A 327 -40.93 5.92 -11.38
N TYR A 328 -41.40 6.64 -12.39
CA TYR A 328 -41.16 8.08 -12.55
C TYR A 328 -42.44 8.87 -12.30
N GLY A 329 -42.44 9.65 -11.22
CA GLY A 329 -43.53 10.56 -10.90
C GLY A 329 -43.49 11.85 -11.74
N SER A 330 -44.51 12.70 -11.55
CA SER A 330 -44.53 14.03 -12.15
C SER A 330 -43.26 14.82 -11.82
N GLY A 331 -42.64 15.42 -12.82
CA GLY A 331 -41.62 16.44 -12.64
C GLY A 331 -42.09 17.78 -13.20
N ASP A 332 -41.13 18.61 -13.59
CA ASP A 332 -41.37 19.98 -14.03
C ASP A 332 -40.41 20.35 -15.17
N THR A 333 -40.42 21.61 -15.55
CA THR A 333 -39.55 22.17 -16.58
C THR A 333 -38.44 23.00 -15.95
N ILE A 334 -37.24 22.86 -16.52
CA ILE A 334 -36.01 23.56 -16.19
C ILE A 334 -35.67 24.48 -17.36
N ASP A 335 -35.46 25.76 -17.05
CA ASP A 335 -34.85 26.72 -17.96
C ASP A 335 -33.47 27.11 -17.42
N VAL A 336 -32.43 26.51 -18.00
CA VAL A 336 -31.03 26.81 -17.64
C VAL A 336 -30.59 28.17 -18.20
N LYS A 337 -31.38 28.77 -19.09
CA LYS A 337 -31.10 30.04 -19.79
C LYS A 337 -29.79 30.04 -20.57
N ASP A 338 -29.45 28.88 -21.12
CA ASP A 338 -28.26 28.67 -21.93
C ASP A 338 -28.60 28.52 -23.43
N GLY A 339 -27.60 28.73 -24.29
CA GLY A 339 -27.71 28.61 -25.74
C GLY A 339 -27.40 27.23 -26.31
N CYS A 340 -27.22 26.22 -25.46
CA CYS A 340 -26.74 24.91 -25.87
C CYS A 340 -27.63 24.22 -26.91
N LEU A 341 -27.00 23.60 -27.90
CA LEU A 341 -27.69 22.66 -28.78
C LEU A 341 -27.94 21.36 -28.02
N THR A 342 -29.09 20.72 -28.23
CA THR A 342 -29.51 19.48 -27.53
C THR A 342 -28.43 18.39 -27.57
N ARG A 343 -27.77 18.21 -28.71
CA ARG A 343 -26.67 17.23 -28.89
C ARG A 343 -25.42 17.49 -28.04
N GLY A 344 -25.28 18.69 -27.48
CA GLY A 344 -24.17 19.09 -26.61
C GLY A 344 -24.51 19.15 -25.14
N ILE A 345 -25.74 18.80 -24.77
CA ILE A 345 -26.17 18.73 -23.38
C ILE A 345 -25.61 17.45 -22.76
N HIS A 346 -24.93 17.62 -21.63
CA HIS A 346 -24.46 16.56 -20.76
C HIS A 346 -24.83 16.90 -19.31
N TRP A 347 -24.82 15.88 -18.46
CA TRP A 347 -25.10 15.99 -17.04
C TRP A 347 -24.00 15.31 -16.25
N GLY A 348 -23.61 15.90 -15.12
CA GLY A 348 -22.69 15.29 -14.18
C GLY A 348 -22.17 16.28 -13.13
N ASP A 349 -21.82 15.77 -11.96
CA ASP A 349 -21.32 16.53 -10.81
C ASP A 349 -19.88 17.06 -11.06
N VAL A 350 -19.73 18.38 -11.33
CA VAL A 350 -18.40 18.99 -11.55
C VAL A 350 -17.80 19.61 -10.29
N ASN A 351 -18.62 19.85 -9.26
CA ASN A 351 -18.22 20.56 -8.04
C ASN A 351 -18.09 19.63 -6.81
N GLY A 352 -18.44 18.35 -6.96
CA GLY A 352 -18.39 17.30 -5.96
C GLY A 352 -19.53 17.31 -4.94
N ASP A 353 -20.61 18.07 -5.13
CA ASP A 353 -21.67 18.28 -4.14
C ASP A 353 -22.77 17.19 -4.13
N GLY A 354 -22.71 16.24 -5.07
CA GLY A 354 -23.65 15.13 -5.19
C GLY A 354 -24.92 15.44 -5.98
N LEU A 355 -24.99 16.61 -6.63
CA LEU A 355 -25.98 16.94 -7.65
C LEU A 355 -25.30 17.06 -9.01
N ASP A 356 -25.93 16.52 -10.04
CA ASP A 356 -25.46 16.65 -11.40
C ASP A 356 -25.73 18.07 -11.93
N ASP A 357 -24.70 18.63 -12.56
CA ASP A 357 -24.73 19.97 -13.13
C ASP A 357 -25.09 19.94 -14.62
N PHE A 358 -25.61 21.06 -15.12
CA PHE A 358 -25.83 21.21 -16.56
C PHE A 358 -24.51 21.54 -17.26
N ILE A 359 -24.16 20.74 -18.26
CA ILE A 359 -22.95 20.90 -19.05
C ILE A 359 -23.33 21.11 -20.52
N CYS A 360 -22.78 22.16 -21.12
CA CYS A 360 -22.85 22.37 -22.56
C CYS A 360 -21.47 22.20 -23.19
N LEU A 361 -21.33 21.23 -24.08
CA LEU A 361 -20.19 21.12 -24.98
C LEU A 361 -20.45 21.95 -26.24
N ALA A 362 -19.58 22.91 -26.52
CA ALA A 362 -19.58 23.64 -27.77
C ALA A 362 -19.02 22.77 -28.92
N LYS A 363 -19.25 23.20 -30.16
CA LYS A 363 -18.82 22.45 -31.36
C LYS A 363 -17.32 22.15 -31.39
N ASP A 364 -16.50 23.03 -30.85
CA ASP A 364 -15.04 22.88 -30.78
C ASP A 364 -14.57 22.08 -29.55
N GLY A 365 -15.49 21.53 -28.76
CA GLY A 365 -15.20 20.78 -27.54
C GLY A 365 -15.07 21.65 -26.29
N GLU A 366 -15.27 22.97 -26.34
CA GLU A 366 -15.24 23.81 -25.15
C GLU A 366 -16.40 23.46 -24.20
N MET A 367 -16.10 23.27 -22.92
CA MET A 367 -17.08 22.92 -21.90
C MET A 367 -17.54 24.16 -21.14
N PHE A 368 -18.85 24.40 -21.14
CA PHE A 368 -19.55 25.41 -20.36
C PHE A 368 -20.39 24.71 -19.29
N VAL A 369 -20.50 25.33 -18.11
CA VAL A 369 -21.22 24.75 -16.96
C VAL A 369 -22.19 25.74 -16.37
N SER A 370 -23.36 25.23 -15.96
CA SER A 370 -24.26 25.88 -15.02
C SER A 370 -24.50 24.95 -13.83
N LEU A 371 -24.14 25.41 -12.63
CA LEU A 371 -24.22 24.60 -11.42
C LEU A 371 -25.66 24.41 -10.98
N ASN A 372 -26.02 23.19 -10.63
CA ASN A 372 -27.26 22.89 -9.94
C ASN A 372 -27.20 23.45 -8.51
N GLN A 373 -28.19 24.22 -8.11
CA GLN A 373 -28.30 24.80 -6.76
C GLN A 373 -29.28 24.03 -5.87
N GLY A 374 -29.75 22.88 -6.35
CA GLY A 374 -30.80 22.08 -5.76
C GLY A 374 -32.17 22.74 -5.87
N GLY A 375 -33.13 22.18 -5.13
CA GLY A 375 -34.54 22.57 -5.18
C GLY A 375 -35.39 21.58 -5.99
N ASN A 376 -36.69 21.82 -6.01
CA ASN A 376 -37.65 21.08 -6.83
C ASN A 376 -38.78 22.05 -7.24
N PRO A 377 -38.72 22.68 -8.44
CA PRO A 377 -37.73 22.42 -9.50
C PRO A 377 -36.31 22.90 -9.14
N PRO A 378 -35.27 22.24 -9.67
CA PRO A 378 -33.88 22.66 -9.47
C PRO A 378 -33.61 23.99 -10.17
N THR A 379 -32.71 24.79 -9.60
CA THR A 379 -32.28 26.07 -10.18
C THR A 379 -30.81 26.04 -10.55
N PHE A 380 -30.42 26.81 -11.57
CA PHE A 380 -29.07 26.74 -12.14
C PHE A 380 -28.35 28.10 -12.12
N LYS A 381 -27.06 28.07 -11.74
CA LYS A 381 -26.16 29.23 -11.71
C LYS A 381 -25.09 29.07 -12.79
N THR A 382 -25.14 29.90 -13.83
CA THR A 382 -24.13 29.85 -14.91
C THR A 382 -22.73 30.22 -14.42
N LEU A 383 -21.75 29.41 -14.80
CA LEU A 383 -20.33 29.65 -14.59
C LEU A 383 -19.61 30.04 -15.89
N GLY A 384 -20.28 29.90 -17.04
CA GLY A 384 -19.72 30.11 -18.37
C GLY A 384 -18.67 29.06 -18.71
N SER A 385 -17.63 29.50 -19.44
CA SER A 385 -16.50 28.63 -19.83
C SER A 385 -15.85 28.00 -18.59
N TYR A 386 -15.77 26.68 -18.60
CA TYR A 386 -15.31 25.84 -17.50
C TYR A 386 -14.02 25.09 -17.86
N LYS A 387 -13.96 24.54 -19.08
CA LYS A 387 -12.75 23.93 -19.63
C LYS A 387 -12.58 24.28 -21.11
N LYS A 388 -11.42 24.85 -21.43
CA LYS A 388 -11.00 25.14 -22.80
C LYS A 388 -10.83 23.87 -23.63
N PRO A 389 -11.14 23.92 -24.94
CA PRO A 389 -11.08 22.76 -25.81
C PRO A 389 -9.65 22.27 -26.00
N VAL A 390 -9.50 20.99 -26.31
CA VAL A 390 -8.23 20.44 -26.76
C VAL A 390 -8.10 20.70 -28.26
N LYS A 391 -6.96 21.25 -28.68
CA LYS A 391 -6.76 21.65 -30.07
C LYS A 391 -6.96 20.46 -31.03
N GLY A 392 -7.87 20.60 -31.97
CA GLY A 392 -8.16 19.59 -32.99
C GLY A 392 -9.12 18.48 -32.54
N MET A 393 -9.65 18.57 -31.32
CA MET A 393 -10.68 17.67 -30.80
C MET A 393 -11.99 18.44 -30.71
N ASP A 394 -12.94 18.10 -31.57
CA ASP A 394 -14.27 18.71 -31.55
C ASP A 394 -15.19 18.04 -30.52
N GLN A 395 -16.44 18.48 -30.48
CA GLN A 395 -17.48 17.94 -29.60
C GLN A 395 -17.59 16.41 -29.62
N ASP A 396 -17.48 15.78 -30.79
CA ASP A 396 -17.76 14.35 -30.96
C ASP A 396 -16.63 13.48 -30.36
N HIS A 397 -15.45 14.08 -30.12
CA HIS A 397 -14.29 13.46 -29.50
C HIS A 397 -14.31 13.53 -27.97
N VAL A 398 -15.18 14.35 -27.37
CA VAL A 398 -15.19 14.55 -25.91
C VAL A 398 -16.05 13.50 -25.22
N ARG A 399 -15.51 12.90 -24.15
CA ARG A 399 -16.29 12.11 -23.19
C ARG A 399 -16.02 12.62 -21.79
N LEU A 400 -17.06 12.58 -20.97
CA LEU A 400 -17.06 13.09 -19.62
C LEU A 400 -17.30 11.91 -18.66
N GLY A 401 -16.61 11.89 -17.53
CA GLY A 401 -16.77 10.86 -16.50
C GLY A 401 -15.78 11.02 -15.36
N ASP A 402 -16.07 10.45 -14.20
CA ASP A 402 -15.18 10.44 -13.02
C ASP A 402 -14.18 9.27 -13.15
N ILE A 403 -13.00 9.55 -13.71
CA ILE A 403 -12.00 8.51 -14.02
C ILE A 403 -11.14 8.20 -12.80
N ASP A 404 -10.85 9.20 -11.97
CA ASP A 404 -9.97 9.05 -10.81
C ASP A 404 -10.71 8.73 -9.51
N GLY A 405 -12.05 8.74 -9.54
CA GLY A 405 -12.97 8.37 -8.46
C GLY A 405 -12.98 9.37 -7.30
N ASP A 406 -12.67 10.64 -7.56
CA ASP A 406 -12.68 11.70 -6.55
C ASP A 406 -14.07 12.35 -6.36
N GLY A 407 -15.04 11.93 -7.18
CA GLY A 407 -16.42 12.40 -7.17
C GLY A 407 -16.66 13.61 -8.06
N ARG A 408 -15.66 14.12 -8.77
CA ARG A 408 -15.82 15.21 -9.74
C ARG A 408 -15.66 14.65 -11.14
N LEU A 409 -16.47 15.18 -12.05
CA LEU A 409 -16.42 14.80 -13.44
C LEU A 409 -15.13 15.31 -14.12
N ASP A 410 -14.46 14.41 -14.84
CA ASP A 410 -13.25 14.67 -15.60
C ASP A 410 -13.53 14.90 -17.09
N TYR A 411 -12.60 15.56 -17.77
CA TYR A 411 -12.69 15.86 -19.19
C TYR A 411 -11.77 14.93 -19.96
N CYS A 412 -12.31 14.09 -20.84
CA CYS A 412 -11.53 13.18 -21.68
C CYS A 412 -11.76 13.47 -23.17
N VAL A 413 -10.72 13.24 -23.98
CA VAL A 413 -10.81 13.25 -25.45
C VAL A 413 -10.36 11.92 -26.00
N ILE A 414 -11.12 11.40 -26.97
CA ILE A 414 -10.79 10.22 -27.75
C ILE A 414 -10.15 10.70 -29.03
N HIS A 415 -8.95 10.23 -29.35
CA HIS A 415 -8.31 10.50 -30.65
C HIS A 415 -8.87 9.57 -31.73
N ASP A 416 -8.68 9.89 -33.01
CA ASP A 416 -9.15 9.06 -34.15
C ASP A 416 -8.65 7.60 -34.11
N ASN A 417 -7.49 7.36 -33.49
CA ASN A 417 -6.95 6.01 -33.30
C ASN A 417 -7.59 5.25 -32.14
N GLY A 418 -8.48 5.87 -31.37
CA GLY A 418 -9.15 5.33 -30.19
C GLY A 418 -8.40 5.50 -28.87
N ASP A 419 -7.21 6.10 -28.85
CA ASP A 419 -6.50 6.42 -27.60
C ASP A 419 -7.24 7.54 -26.86
N ILE A 420 -7.38 7.42 -25.54
CA ILE A 420 -8.09 8.39 -24.71
C ILE A 420 -7.12 9.11 -23.78
N PHE A 421 -7.21 10.43 -23.75
CA PHE A 421 -6.48 11.30 -22.82
C PHE A 421 -7.48 12.02 -21.93
N CYS A 422 -7.19 12.08 -20.63
CA CYS A 422 -8.09 12.69 -19.66
C CYS A 422 -7.36 13.74 -18.80
N TRP A 423 -8.10 14.77 -18.42
CA TRP A 423 -7.66 15.80 -17.50
C TRP A 423 -8.55 15.81 -16.28
N ARG A 424 -7.91 15.69 -15.12
CA ARG A 424 -8.58 15.69 -13.82
C ARG A 424 -9.08 17.08 -13.48
N ASN A 425 -10.30 17.18 -12.99
CA ASN A 425 -10.84 18.39 -12.37
C ASN A 425 -10.27 18.57 -10.94
N GLY A 426 -9.26 19.42 -10.78
CA GLY A 426 -8.53 19.58 -9.51
C GLY A 426 -9.06 20.65 -8.53
N GLY A 427 -10.29 21.14 -8.69
CA GLY A 427 -10.84 22.22 -7.85
C GLY A 427 -11.38 21.76 -6.49
N LEU A 428 -11.44 22.67 -5.51
CA LEU A 428 -12.12 22.45 -4.22
C LEU A 428 -13.44 23.23 -4.07
N GLY A 429 -13.76 24.10 -5.03
CA GLY A 429 -14.96 24.95 -5.02
C GLY A 429 -15.90 24.70 -6.22
N GLU A 430 -16.66 25.74 -6.57
CA GLU A 430 -17.60 25.76 -7.69
C GLU A 430 -16.91 25.58 -9.07
N LYS A 431 -15.64 25.99 -9.20
CA LYS A 431 -14.83 25.88 -10.43
C LYS A 431 -13.63 24.97 -10.23
N ALA A 432 -13.18 24.37 -11.34
CA ALA A 432 -11.88 23.73 -11.43
C ALA A 432 -10.76 24.77 -11.22
N ASP A 433 -9.93 24.59 -10.19
CA ASP A 433 -8.75 25.44 -9.96
C ASP A 433 -7.66 25.16 -11.00
N TYR A 434 -7.56 23.91 -11.45
CA TYR A 434 -6.66 23.45 -12.50
C TYR A 434 -7.20 22.18 -13.16
N TRP A 435 -6.65 21.90 -14.35
CA TRP A 435 -6.91 20.68 -15.11
C TRP A 435 -5.60 19.90 -15.24
N GLN A 436 -5.49 18.79 -14.52
CA GLN A 436 -4.26 17.99 -14.47
C GLN A 436 -4.30 16.89 -15.53
N ASP A 437 -3.30 16.84 -16.41
CA ASP A 437 -3.11 15.69 -17.32
C ASP A 437 -2.83 14.42 -16.51
N MET A 438 -3.80 13.50 -16.50
CA MET A 438 -3.72 12.25 -15.73
C MET A 438 -2.66 11.30 -16.27
N GLY A 439 -2.44 11.37 -17.59
CA GLY A 439 -1.55 10.50 -18.34
C GLY A 439 -0.10 10.97 -18.37
N SER A 440 0.15 12.23 -17.98
CA SER A 440 1.47 12.87 -18.11
C SER A 440 2.01 12.74 -19.55
N GLY A 441 1.16 13.03 -20.54
CA GLY A 441 1.45 12.90 -21.97
C GLY A 441 1.22 11.51 -22.57
N HIS A 442 0.78 10.53 -21.77
CA HIS A 442 0.42 9.19 -22.25
C HIS A 442 -1.10 8.95 -22.23
N PRO A 443 -1.65 8.07 -23.08
CA PRO A 443 -3.06 7.73 -23.02
C PRO A 443 -3.45 7.12 -21.67
N VAL A 444 -4.56 7.61 -21.14
CA VAL A 444 -5.24 7.09 -19.95
C VAL A 444 -5.91 5.76 -20.27
N PHE A 445 -6.46 5.62 -21.47
CA PHE A 445 -6.90 4.33 -22.03
C PHE A 445 -6.26 4.14 -23.41
N LYS A 446 -5.66 2.97 -23.62
CA LYS A 446 -5.08 2.59 -24.91
C LYS A 446 -6.13 1.93 -25.79
N ALA A 447 -6.20 2.34 -27.05
CA ALA A 447 -7.16 1.79 -28.01
C ALA A 447 -7.11 0.26 -28.07
N VAL A 448 -8.28 -0.37 -28.06
CA VAL A 448 -8.43 -1.84 -28.12
C VAL A 448 -9.09 -2.34 -29.42
N GLY A 449 -9.21 -1.46 -30.41
CA GLY A 449 -9.61 -1.85 -31.77
C GLY A 449 -11.10 -2.17 -31.94
N MET A 450 -11.99 -1.49 -31.21
CA MET A 450 -13.44 -1.72 -31.32
C MET A 450 -14.10 -1.05 -32.52
N GLY A 451 -13.40 -0.19 -33.25
CA GLY A 451 -13.93 0.56 -34.38
C GLY A 451 -14.26 2.00 -34.02
N ASP A 452 -15.48 2.43 -34.35
CA ASP A 452 -15.93 3.82 -34.26
C ASP A 452 -16.06 4.35 -32.81
N ILE A 453 -15.57 5.57 -32.57
CA ILE A 453 -15.56 6.27 -31.28
C ILE A 453 -16.97 6.66 -30.81
N ALA A 454 -17.96 6.72 -31.71
CA ALA A 454 -19.35 7.01 -31.34
C ALA A 454 -19.95 5.94 -30.40
N GLY A 455 -19.36 4.73 -30.35
CA GLY A 455 -19.75 3.69 -29.40
C GLY A 455 -19.20 3.86 -27.99
N VAL A 456 -18.19 4.72 -27.77
CA VAL A 456 -17.50 4.85 -26.48
C VAL A 456 -18.31 5.68 -25.48
N ARG A 457 -18.44 5.20 -24.24
CA ARG A 457 -18.98 5.95 -23.08
C ARG A 457 -18.18 5.64 -21.81
N PHE A 458 -18.34 6.50 -20.81
CA PHE A 458 -17.88 6.30 -19.44
C PHE A 458 -19.11 6.12 -18.53
N VAL A 459 -19.14 5.01 -17.79
CA VAL A 459 -20.32 4.54 -17.04
C VAL A 459 -19.87 3.73 -15.82
N ASP A 460 -20.25 4.12 -14.60
CA ASP A 460 -20.02 3.32 -13.39
C ASP A 460 -20.92 2.05 -13.34
N LEU A 461 -20.44 0.93 -13.91
CA LEU A 461 -21.21 -0.31 -14.01
C LEU A 461 -21.07 -1.22 -12.78
N ASN A 462 -19.95 -1.11 -12.05
CA ASN A 462 -19.68 -1.88 -10.84
C ASN A 462 -20.17 -1.16 -9.55
N GLY A 463 -20.47 0.14 -9.65
CA GLY A 463 -20.96 1.00 -8.57
C GLY A 463 -19.86 1.42 -7.60
N ASP A 464 -18.60 1.51 -8.06
CA ASP A 464 -17.45 1.83 -7.21
C ASP A 464 -17.14 3.34 -7.12
N GLY A 465 -17.85 4.15 -7.92
CA GLY A 465 -17.66 5.59 -8.04
C GLY A 465 -16.60 5.99 -9.04
N ARG A 466 -16.10 5.07 -9.87
CA ARG A 466 -15.24 5.35 -11.02
C ARG A 466 -15.96 4.91 -12.27
N ASP A 467 -15.99 5.76 -13.27
CA ASP A 467 -16.61 5.40 -14.52
C ASP A 467 -15.77 4.37 -15.28
N ASP A 468 -16.43 3.29 -15.69
CA ASP A 468 -15.88 2.22 -16.50
C ASP A 468 -15.90 2.60 -17.97
N TRP A 469 -14.92 2.11 -18.72
CA TRP A 469 -14.90 2.30 -20.17
C TRP A 469 -15.82 1.27 -20.80
N ILE A 470 -16.75 1.74 -21.63
CA ILE A 470 -17.61 0.87 -22.42
C ILE A 470 -17.60 1.24 -23.89
N TRP A 471 -17.80 0.25 -24.74
CA TRP A 471 -18.06 0.44 -26.16
C TRP A 471 -19.29 -0.33 -26.60
N MET A 472 -20.20 0.37 -27.27
CA MET A 472 -21.47 -0.16 -27.77
C MET A 472 -21.43 -0.32 -29.30
N ASP A 473 -21.80 -1.49 -29.81
CA ASP A 473 -21.97 -1.71 -31.25
C ASP A 473 -23.31 -1.17 -31.76
N THR A 474 -23.58 -1.30 -33.07
CA THR A 474 -24.86 -0.85 -33.65
C THR A 474 -26.06 -1.71 -33.26
N LYS A 475 -25.88 -2.80 -32.53
CA LYS A 475 -26.95 -3.67 -32.03
C LYS A 475 -27.20 -3.49 -30.53
N GLY A 476 -26.56 -2.50 -29.91
CA GLY A 476 -26.64 -2.23 -28.48
C GLY A 476 -25.80 -3.19 -27.63
N LYS A 477 -24.97 -4.05 -28.21
CA LYS A 477 -24.10 -4.93 -27.44
C LYS A 477 -22.92 -4.13 -26.89
N VAL A 478 -22.66 -4.27 -25.60
CA VAL A 478 -21.67 -3.49 -24.86
C VAL A 478 -20.48 -4.35 -24.44
N THR A 479 -19.28 -3.90 -24.80
CA THR A 479 -18.00 -4.43 -24.30
C THR A 479 -17.43 -3.49 -23.24
N THR A 480 -16.97 -4.02 -22.12
CA THR A 480 -16.61 -3.22 -20.93
C THR A 480 -15.20 -3.52 -20.44
N TYR A 481 -14.53 -2.47 -19.98
CA TYR A 481 -13.33 -2.52 -19.15
C TYR A 481 -13.58 -1.78 -17.84
N ILE A 482 -13.41 -2.50 -16.73
CA ILE A 482 -13.58 -1.96 -15.38
C ILE A 482 -12.41 -1.04 -15.04
N ASN A 483 -12.73 0.16 -14.58
CA ASN A 483 -11.79 1.15 -14.07
C ASN A 483 -11.35 0.76 -12.68
N GLN A 484 -10.07 0.48 -12.51
CA GLN A 484 -9.49 0.21 -11.20
C GLN A 484 -8.35 1.18 -10.93
N ARG A 485 -8.19 1.62 -9.69
CA ARG A 485 -7.05 2.45 -9.28
C ARG A 485 -5.71 1.86 -9.78
N GLY A 486 -4.92 2.68 -10.45
CA GLY A 486 -3.62 2.30 -11.00
C GLY A 486 -2.62 1.85 -9.93
N GLY A 487 -1.83 0.82 -10.24
CA GLY A 487 -0.77 0.31 -9.36
C GLY A 487 0.57 1.08 -9.48
N ASN A 488 0.73 1.89 -10.52
CA ASN A 488 1.98 2.61 -10.82
C ASN A 488 1.93 4.07 -10.32
N LYS A 489 3.06 4.78 -10.42
CA LYS A 489 3.10 6.23 -10.21
C LYS A 489 2.29 6.93 -11.31
N GLY A 490 1.42 7.86 -10.93
CA GLY A 490 0.53 8.59 -11.85
C GLY A 490 -0.94 8.31 -11.58
N MET A 491 -1.80 8.79 -12.47
CA MET A 491 -3.27 8.69 -12.34
C MET A 491 -3.91 7.75 -13.35
N ILE A 492 -3.13 7.19 -14.29
CA ILE A 492 -3.63 6.23 -15.28
C ILE A 492 -4.24 5.02 -14.55
N PRO A 493 -5.53 4.72 -14.76
CA PRO A 493 -6.16 3.54 -14.19
C PRO A 493 -5.58 2.23 -14.70
N LYS A 494 -5.84 1.17 -13.93
CA LYS A 494 -5.70 -0.21 -14.35
C LYS A 494 -7.02 -0.68 -14.96
N TRP A 495 -7.11 -0.70 -16.28
CA TRP A 495 -8.30 -1.20 -16.97
C TRP A 495 -8.36 -2.73 -16.98
N LEU A 496 -9.44 -3.31 -16.43
CA LEU A 496 -9.65 -4.75 -16.37
C LEU A 496 -10.75 -5.19 -17.34
N PRO A 497 -10.50 -6.07 -18.31
CA PRO A 497 -11.54 -6.50 -19.24
C PRO A 497 -12.65 -7.28 -18.49
N ALA A 498 -13.90 -6.82 -18.65
CA ALA A 498 -15.10 -7.54 -18.22
C ALA A 498 -15.77 -8.31 -19.38
N GLY A 499 -15.32 -8.08 -20.61
CA GLY A 499 -15.89 -8.70 -21.80
C GLY A 499 -17.22 -8.06 -22.18
N VAL A 500 -18.14 -8.87 -22.72
CA VAL A 500 -19.48 -8.41 -23.10
C VAL A 500 -20.34 -8.36 -21.84
N THR A 501 -20.78 -7.17 -21.46
CA THR A 501 -21.67 -6.97 -20.31
C THR A 501 -23.12 -6.98 -20.76
N HIS A 502 -23.45 -6.21 -21.79
CA HIS A 502 -24.81 -6.20 -22.35
C HIS A 502 -24.81 -6.86 -23.73
N VAL A 503 -25.76 -7.75 -23.97
CA VAL A 503 -25.89 -8.44 -25.27
C VAL A 503 -26.63 -7.61 -26.32
N GLY A 504 -27.19 -6.46 -25.94
CA GLY A 504 -28.07 -5.64 -26.77
C GLY A 504 -29.50 -6.14 -26.79
N MET A 505 -30.42 -5.35 -27.35
CA MET A 505 -31.87 -5.64 -27.31
C MET A 505 -32.38 -6.45 -28.49
N GLY A 506 -31.48 -7.15 -29.19
CA GLY A 506 -31.81 -7.98 -30.34
C GLY A 506 -32.30 -7.20 -31.56
N VAL A 507 -32.23 -5.87 -31.52
CA VAL A 507 -32.56 -4.94 -32.61
C VAL A 507 -31.32 -4.20 -33.06
N ASP A 508 -31.25 -3.89 -34.36
CA ASP A 508 -30.19 -3.03 -34.91
C ASP A 508 -30.61 -1.58 -34.68
N ILE A 509 -29.95 -0.92 -33.72
CA ILE A 509 -30.13 0.49 -33.43
C ILE A 509 -29.33 1.37 -34.41
N GLY A 510 -28.45 0.79 -35.24
CA GLY A 510 -27.70 1.51 -36.25
C GLY A 510 -26.83 2.61 -35.65
N ASP A 511 -26.88 3.78 -36.26
CA ASP A 511 -26.18 4.98 -35.78
C ASP A 511 -26.90 5.66 -34.61
N LYS A 512 -28.10 5.20 -34.21
CA LYS A 512 -28.88 5.75 -33.09
C LYS A 512 -28.36 5.28 -31.73
N ARG A 513 -27.04 5.18 -31.53
CA ARG A 513 -26.49 4.70 -30.24
C ARG A 513 -26.84 5.61 -29.06
N GLU A 514 -27.25 6.85 -29.31
CA GLU A 514 -27.78 7.77 -28.30
C GLU A 514 -29.18 7.40 -27.77
N HIS A 515 -29.89 6.49 -28.44
CA HIS A 515 -31.14 5.88 -27.98
C HIS A 515 -30.92 4.84 -26.87
N VAL A 516 -29.65 4.63 -26.50
CA VAL A 516 -29.26 3.84 -25.36
C VAL A 516 -28.52 4.71 -24.37
N THR A 517 -29.04 4.75 -23.15
CA THR A 517 -28.54 5.58 -22.06
C THR A 517 -28.30 4.75 -20.82
N PHE A 518 -27.58 5.32 -19.88
CA PHE A 518 -27.28 4.71 -18.60
C PHE A 518 -27.68 5.65 -17.47
N GLY A 519 -28.09 5.09 -16.34
CA GLY A 519 -28.47 5.86 -15.16
C GLY A 519 -28.74 4.98 -13.96
N ARG A 520 -28.63 5.52 -12.75
CA ARG A 520 -28.97 4.85 -11.49
C ARG A 520 -30.48 4.89 -11.27
N ILE A 521 -31.19 3.92 -11.85
CA ILE A 521 -32.66 3.89 -11.86
C ILE A 521 -33.19 3.18 -10.61
N PHE A 522 -32.60 2.03 -10.26
CA PHE A 522 -33.09 1.19 -9.16
C PHE A 522 -32.38 1.43 -7.82
N GLY A 523 -31.34 2.28 -7.80
CA GLY A 523 -30.83 3.04 -6.64
C GLY A 523 -30.35 2.26 -5.40
N ASP A 524 -30.33 0.93 -5.41
CA ASP A 524 -30.04 0.11 -4.21
C ASP A 524 -28.58 -0.39 -4.14
N ASN A 525 -27.81 -0.24 -5.21
CA ASN A 525 -26.49 -0.85 -5.33
C ASN A 525 -25.41 0.07 -5.93
N GLY A 526 -25.78 1.30 -6.31
CA GLY A 526 -24.92 2.34 -6.88
C GLY A 526 -24.48 2.12 -8.32
N ARG A 527 -24.95 1.06 -8.99
CA ARG A 527 -24.59 0.74 -10.38
C ARG A 527 -25.52 1.45 -11.33
N GLN A 528 -25.00 1.83 -12.49
CA GLN A 528 -25.83 2.31 -13.58
C GLN A 528 -26.53 1.16 -14.30
N ASP A 529 -27.81 1.37 -14.56
CA ASP A 529 -28.73 0.52 -15.31
C ASP A 529 -28.69 0.90 -16.79
N TYR A 530 -28.98 -0.07 -17.67
CA TYR A 530 -29.01 0.13 -19.10
C TYR A 530 -30.43 0.48 -19.54
N VAL A 531 -30.61 1.53 -20.33
CA VAL A 531 -31.91 1.97 -20.82
C VAL A 531 -31.91 2.02 -22.33
N HIS A 532 -32.92 1.40 -22.94
CA HIS A 532 -33.22 1.59 -24.35
C HIS A 532 -34.51 2.39 -24.50
N TRP A 533 -34.46 3.46 -25.27
CA TRP A 533 -35.63 4.28 -25.60
C TRP A 533 -35.66 4.52 -27.10
N ASP A 534 -36.83 4.62 -27.71
CA ASP A 534 -36.95 4.98 -29.13
C ASP A 534 -38.25 5.76 -29.36
N ILE A 535 -38.38 6.28 -30.57
CA ILE A 535 -39.50 7.08 -31.01
C ILE A 535 -40.28 6.28 -32.07
N ASP A 536 -41.57 6.10 -31.83
CA ASP A 536 -42.53 5.46 -32.72
C ASP A 536 -43.61 6.46 -33.19
N ASN A 537 -44.30 6.12 -34.28
CA ASN A 537 -45.55 6.76 -34.72
C ASN A 537 -45.50 8.30 -34.78
N CYS A 538 -44.43 8.88 -35.32
CA CYS A 538 -44.38 10.31 -35.60
C CYS A 538 -45.44 10.72 -36.64
N ASP A 539 -46.28 11.71 -36.33
CA ASP A 539 -47.16 12.34 -37.32
C ASP A 539 -46.36 13.36 -38.17
N ILE A 540 -45.47 12.83 -39.00
CA ILE A 540 -44.45 13.57 -39.77
C ILE A 540 -45.10 14.58 -40.75
N LEU A 541 -46.32 14.30 -41.23
CA LEU A 541 -47.00 15.14 -42.23
C LEU A 541 -47.65 16.39 -41.62
N ALA A 542 -47.78 16.46 -40.29
CA ALA A 542 -48.41 17.58 -39.59
C ALA A 542 -47.48 18.37 -38.66
N GLY A 543 -46.21 17.95 -38.52
CA GLY A 543 -45.34 18.46 -37.45
C GLY A 543 -45.89 18.13 -36.05
N GLY A 544 -46.65 17.03 -35.96
CA GLY A 544 -47.30 16.57 -34.74
C GLY A 544 -46.33 15.80 -33.84
N PRO A 545 -46.71 15.54 -32.58
CA PRO A 545 -45.85 14.84 -31.65
C PRO A 545 -45.59 13.39 -32.07
N CYS A 546 -44.43 12.87 -31.68
CA CYS A 546 -44.12 11.46 -31.72
C CYS A 546 -44.43 10.80 -30.38
N LEU A 547 -44.71 9.49 -30.41
CA LEU A 547 -44.73 8.68 -29.20
C LEU A 547 -43.32 8.18 -28.94
N ALA A 548 -42.79 8.40 -27.76
CA ALA A 548 -41.51 7.82 -27.36
C ALA A 548 -41.73 6.88 -26.18
N TRP A 549 -40.99 5.78 -26.19
CA TRP A 549 -41.07 4.73 -25.18
C TRP A 549 -39.68 4.41 -24.66
N TRP A 550 -39.62 3.80 -23.48
CA TRP A 550 -38.36 3.31 -22.93
C TRP A 550 -38.54 2.02 -22.12
N ILE A 551 -37.45 1.29 -21.95
CA ILE A 551 -37.34 0.09 -21.12
C ILE A 551 -36.00 0.07 -20.40
N ALA A 552 -36.05 -0.11 -19.08
CA ALA A 552 -34.88 -0.28 -18.24
C ALA A 552 -34.45 -1.75 -18.13
N TYR A 553 -33.15 -1.96 -18.03
CA TYR A 553 -32.51 -3.23 -17.72
C TYR A 553 -31.72 -3.04 -16.43
N GLU A 554 -32.27 -3.59 -15.36
CA GLU A 554 -31.69 -3.48 -14.02
C GLU A 554 -30.36 -4.23 -13.97
N ASN A 555 -29.30 -3.54 -13.55
CA ASN A 555 -27.96 -4.09 -13.40
C ASN A 555 -27.85 -4.88 -12.08
N GLN A 556 -27.84 -6.20 -12.21
CA GLN A 556 -27.67 -7.18 -11.12
C GLN A 556 -26.24 -7.74 -11.06
N GLY A 557 -25.28 -7.03 -11.67
CA GLY A 557 -23.89 -7.43 -11.72
C GLY A 557 -23.25 -7.57 -10.33
N SER A 558 -22.05 -8.14 -10.29
CA SER A 558 -21.28 -8.30 -9.05
C SER A 558 -19.79 -8.32 -9.32
N GLY A 559 -18.99 -8.04 -8.29
CA GLY A 559 -17.54 -8.09 -8.39
C GLY A 559 -16.93 -6.82 -9.00
N GLY A 560 -15.61 -6.70 -8.90
CA GLY A 560 -14.86 -5.62 -9.51
C GLY A 560 -15.09 -4.26 -8.88
N LYS A 561 -15.78 -4.13 -7.74
CA LYS A 561 -15.99 -2.87 -7.01
C LYS A 561 -14.85 -2.58 -6.03
N TYR A 562 -14.15 -3.61 -5.55
CA TYR A 562 -13.13 -3.47 -4.52
C TYR A 562 -11.79 -4.06 -4.96
N GLN A 563 -10.68 -3.37 -4.68
CA GLN A 563 -9.35 -3.95 -4.86
C GLN A 563 -8.90 -4.69 -3.60
N LYS A 564 -8.12 -5.74 -3.83
CA LYS A 564 -7.42 -6.43 -2.76
C LYS A 564 -6.47 -5.47 -2.05
N GLY A 565 -6.78 -5.15 -0.79
CA GLY A 565 -5.97 -4.28 0.07
C GLY A 565 -6.49 -2.86 0.24
N ASP A 566 -7.62 -2.48 -0.36
CA ASP A 566 -8.18 -1.12 -0.25
C ASP A 566 -8.50 -0.68 1.19
N GLY A 567 -8.69 -1.64 2.10
CA GLY A 567 -8.93 -1.42 3.52
C GLY A 567 -7.68 -1.15 4.37
N ILE A 568 -6.47 -1.29 3.82
CA ILE A 568 -5.22 -1.18 4.60
C ILE A 568 -4.99 0.27 5.02
N ARG A 569 -4.77 0.47 6.31
CA ARG A 569 -4.37 1.73 6.94
C ARG A 569 -3.29 1.47 7.98
N TRP A 570 -2.62 2.54 8.38
CA TRP A 570 -1.55 2.53 9.39
C TRP A 570 -1.75 3.72 10.32
N GLY A 571 -1.52 3.50 11.61
CA GLY A 571 -1.51 4.55 12.62
C GLY A 571 -1.13 3.96 13.96
N ASP A 572 -0.39 4.70 14.78
CA ASP A 572 -0.05 4.31 16.15
C ASP A 572 -1.29 4.43 17.03
N MET A 573 -2.12 3.39 17.10
CA MET A 573 -3.37 3.41 17.85
C MET A 573 -3.11 3.34 19.37
N THR A 574 -1.88 3.00 19.78
CA THR A 574 -1.55 2.66 21.17
C THR A 574 -0.55 3.62 21.83
N GLY A 575 0.03 4.55 21.07
CA GLY A 575 1.02 5.53 21.53
C GLY A 575 2.39 4.90 21.78
N THR A 576 2.71 3.78 21.12
CA THR A 576 3.98 3.05 21.32
C THR A 576 5.16 3.63 20.54
N GLY A 577 4.89 4.63 19.70
CA GLY A 577 5.82 5.25 18.76
C GLY A 577 6.05 4.42 17.49
N VAL A 578 5.21 3.41 17.23
CA VAL A 578 5.23 2.59 16.00
C VAL A 578 3.81 2.38 15.50
N ASP A 579 3.62 2.38 14.17
CA ASP A 579 2.29 2.20 13.59
C ASP A 579 1.75 0.79 13.83
N ASP A 580 0.45 0.73 14.15
CA ASP A 580 -0.37 -0.46 14.14
C ASP A 580 -0.93 -0.73 12.74
N TYR A 581 -1.25 -1.99 12.45
CA TYR A 581 -1.89 -2.37 11.19
C TYR A 581 -3.41 -2.30 11.37
N VAL A 582 -4.08 -1.44 10.59
CA VAL A 582 -5.52 -1.30 10.64
C VAL A 582 -6.14 -1.73 9.33
N TRP A 583 -7.17 -2.56 9.41
CA TRP A 583 -7.94 -3.03 8.27
C TRP A 583 -9.39 -2.56 8.39
N ILE A 584 -9.84 -1.79 7.40
CA ILE A 584 -11.23 -1.34 7.27
C ILE A 584 -11.92 -2.22 6.22
N TYR A 585 -12.91 -3.00 6.63
CA TYR A 585 -13.74 -3.78 5.72
C TYR A 585 -14.71 -2.88 4.96
N GLN A 586 -15.16 -3.34 3.81
CA GLN A 586 -16.13 -2.64 2.97
C GLN A 586 -17.47 -2.39 3.68
N THR A 587 -17.77 -3.17 4.71
CA THR A 587 -18.95 -3.01 5.59
C THR A 587 -18.81 -1.90 6.62
N GLY A 588 -17.63 -1.29 6.76
CA GLY A 588 -17.33 -0.32 7.81
C GLY A 588 -16.82 -0.92 9.13
N GLU A 589 -16.66 -2.25 9.22
CA GLU A 589 -15.97 -2.90 10.35
C GLU A 589 -14.48 -2.52 10.30
N VAL A 590 -13.93 -2.05 11.41
CA VAL A 590 -12.51 -1.75 11.58
C VAL A 590 -11.87 -2.83 12.44
N GLN A 591 -10.76 -3.40 11.97
CA GLN A 591 -9.92 -4.35 12.71
C GLN A 591 -8.53 -3.79 12.93
N ILE A 592 -8.13 -3.65 14.19
CA ILE A 592 -6.83 -3.13 14.59
C ILE A 592 -5.95 -4.29 15.06
N PHE A 593 -4.81 -4.46 14.42
CA PHE A 593 -3.80 -5.45 14.78
C PHE A 593 -2.62 -4.71 15.39
N LEU A 594 -2.46 -4.84 16.71
CA LEU A 594 -1.46 -4.09 17.46
C LEU A 594 -0.05 -4.57 17.10
N ASN A 595 0.85 -3.62 16.89
CA ASN A 595 2.26 -3.85 16.79
C ASN A 595 2.81 -4.22 18.17
N LYS A 596 3.48 -5.37 18.27
CA LYS A 596 4.11 -5.80 19.53
C LYS A 596 5.43 -5.11 19.80
N ASN A 597 5.95 -4.38 18.81
CA ASN A 597 7.16 -3.57 18.98
C ASN A 597 6.81 -2.24 19.62
N THR A 598 7.82 -1.57 20.14
CA THR A 598 7.75 -0.16 20.56
C THR A 598 8.91 0.59 19.92
N LYS A 599 8.92 1.91 20.05
CA LYS A 599 10.05 2.75 19.62
C LYS A 599 11.39 2.29 20.20
N ASP A 600 11.40 1.82 21.44
CA ASP A 600 12.62 1.43 22.18
C ASP A 600 12.93 -0.07 22.07
N LYS A 601 11.95 -0.90 21.68
CA LYS A 601 12.09 -2.35 21.61
C LYS A 601 11.50 -2.87 20.31
N SER A 602 12.38 -3.18 19.35
CA SER A 602 12.01 -3.89 18.13
C SER A 602 12.68 -5.26 18.11
N ASP A 603 11.87 -6.31 17.94
CA ASP A 603 12.40 -7.65 17.63
C ASP A 603 11.78 -8.10 16.31
N LEU A 604 12.51 -7.84 15.23
CA LEU A 604 12.14 -8.25 13.87
C LEU A 604 12.02 -9.77 13.71
N TYR A 605 12.51 -10.54 14.70
CA TYR A 605 12.55 -12.00 14.67
C TYR A 605 11.64 -12.66 15.72
N ALA A 606 10.98 -11.89 16.58
CA ALA A 606 9.92 -12.42 17.44
C ALA A 606 8.69 -12.79 16.60
N THR A 607 8.08 -13.95 16.91
CA THR A 607 6.81 -14.47 16.36
C THR A 607 5.71 -13.39 16.22
N PRO A 608 4.68 -13.58 15.37
CA PRO A 608 4.10 -12.55 14.49
C PRO A 608 4.04 -11.17 15.16
N ALA A 609 4.61 -10.18 14.47
CA ALA A 609 4.70 -8.78 14.91
C ALA A 609 3.36 -8.15 15.31
N TRP A 610 2.26 -8.78 14.90
CA TRP A 610 0.89 -8.32 15.09
C TRP A 610 0.14 -9.14 16.14
N SER A 611 -0.75 -8.49 16.90
CA SER A 611 -1.72 -9.15 17.78
C SER A 611 -2.85 -9.83 17.00
N SER A 612 -3.72 -10.55 17.72
CA SER A 612 -5.08 -10.81 17.22
C SER A 612 -5.83 -9.48 17.04
N PRO A 613 -6.75 -9.36 16.06
CA PRO A 613 -7.42 -8.11 15.79
C PRO A 613 -8.40 -7.73 16.90
N ILE A 614 -8.42 -6.44 17.22
CA ILE A 614 -9.48 -5.80 18.01
C ILE A 614 -10.48 -5.17 17.03
N LYS A 615 -11.77 -5.41 17.25
CA LYS A 615 -12.83 -5.00 16.33
C LYS A 615 -13.54 -3.72 16.80
N LEU A 616 -13.92 -2.88 15.86
CA LEU A 616 -14.80 -1.72 16.04
C LEU A 616 -15.82 -1.65 14.89
N ASP A 617 -17.10 -1.75 15.23
CA ASP A 617 -18.19 -1.55 14.27
C ASP A 617 -18.61 -0.08 14.24
N THR A 618 -18.32 0.59 13.12
CA THR A 618 -18.61 2.02 12.96
C THR A 618 -20.04 2.30 12.49
N GLY A 619 -20.61 1.36 11.72
CA GLY A 619 -21.89 1.51 11.02
C GLY A 619 -21.85 2.54 9.88
N LEU A 620 -20.66 2.98 9.46
CA LEU A 620 -20.47 3.91 8.35
C LEU A 620 -19.91 3.20 7.12
N ASP A 621 -20.14 3.77 5.94
CA ASP A 621 -19.47 3.33 4.72
C ASP A 621 -17.95 3.51 4.86
N TRP A 622 -17.19 2.48 4.48
CA TRP A 622 -15.73 2.45 4.62
C TRP A 622 -15.01 3.61 3.92
N ARG A 623 -15.59 4.20 2.87
CA ARG A 623 -15.03 5.35 2.14
C ARG A 623 -15.09 6.64 2.96
N GLY A 624 -15.95 6.70 3.97
CA GLY A 624 -16.01 7.80 4.92
C GLY A 624 -15.11 7.62 6.15
N LEU A 625 -14.37 6.51 6.24
CA LEU A 625 -13.52 6.20 7.39
C LEU A 625 -12.05 6.54 7.12
N HIS A 626 -11.47 7.27 8.06
CA HIS A 626 -10.10 7.75 8.04
C HIS A 626 -9.42 7.44 9.38
N ILE A 627 -8.08 7.48 9.38
CA ILE A 627 -7.26 7.29 10.58
C ILE A 627 -6.33 8.49 10.72
N GLY A 628 -6.24 9.02 11.93
CA GLY A 628 -5.32 10.10 12.27
C GLY A 628 -5.47 10.49 13.74
N ASP A 629 -4.41 11.05 14.31
CA ASP A 629 -4.41 11.62 15.66
C ASP A 629 -5.26 12.90 15.65
N TRP A 630 -6.53 12.79 16.06
CA TRP A 630 -7.51 13.86 15.90
C TRP A 630 -7.43 14.87 17.04
N ASP A 631 -7.06 14.43 18.23
CA ASP A 631 -7.02 15.27 19.44
C ASP A 631 -5.61 15.64 19.91
N GLY A 632 -4.56 15.12 19.25
CA GLY A 632 -3.17 15.43 19.51
C GLY A 632 -2.58 14.67 20.69
N ASP A 633 -3.21 13.56 21.13
CA ASP A 633 -2.73 12.77 22.25
C ASP A 633 -1.57 11.80 21.89
N GLY A 634 -1.19 11.78 20.61
CA GLY A 634 -0.14 10.93 20.08
C GLY A 634 -0.61 9.52 19.72
N MET A 635 -1.92 9.23 19.84
CA MET A 635 -2.55 8.02 19.35
C MET A 635 -3.43 8.33 18.14
N ALA A 636 -3.50 7.40 17.20
CA ALA A 636 -4.38 7.52 16.07
C ALA A 636 -5.84 7.17 16.44
N ASP A 637 -6.78 7.92 15.89
CA ASP A 637 -8.22 7.74 16.06
C ASP A 637 -8.90 7.30 14.78
N ILE A 638 -10.12 6.77 14.91
CA ILE A 638 -10.98 6.49 13.76
C ILE A 638 -11.90 7.69 13.55
N ILE A 639 -11.85 8.28 12.36
CA ILE A 639 -12.63 9.45 11.98
C ILE A 639 -13.62 9.03 10.91
N GLY A 640 -14.91 9.22 11.16
CA GLY A 640 -15.98 8.85 10.24
C GLY A 640 -16.77 10.05 9.77
N ILE A 641 -16.87 10.25 8.46
CA ILE A 641 -17.75 11.26 7.87
C ILE A 641 -19.19 10.75 7.95
N THR A 642 -20.02 11.41 8.77
CA THR A 642 -21.44 11.06 8.97
C THR A 642 -22.35 11.80 7.99
N ASP A 643 -21.94 12.98 7.53
CA ASP A 643 -22.62 13.74 6.50
C ASP A 643 -21.56 14.42 5.62
N ARG A 644 -21.52 14.06 4.33
CA ARG A 644 -20.55 14.59 3.37
C ARG A 644 -20.87 16.02 2.92
N LYS A 645 -22.14 16.43 2.99
CA LYS A 645 -22.60 17.75 2.57
C LYS A 645 -22.22 18.81 3.60
N THR A 646 -22.41 18.51 4.87
CA THR A 646 -22.04 19.41 5.96
C THR A 646 -20.59 19.23 6.41
N GLY A 647 -19.97 18.09 6.06
CA GLY A 647 -18.71 17.65 6.63
C GLY A 647 -18.83 17.20 8.08
N SER A 648 -20.03 16.87 8.57
CA SER A 648 -20.20 16.36 9.93
C SER A 648 -19.46 15.04 10.10
N LEU A 649 -18.79 14.92 11.24
CA LEU A 649 -17.95 13.78 11.58
C LEU A 649 -18.48 13.08 12.82
N ARG A 650 -18.05 11.84 13.01
CA ARG A 650 -18.05 11.12 14.27
C ARG A 650 -16.64 10.61 14.48
N VAL A 651 -16.06 10.91 15.63
CA VAL A 651 -14.71 10.44 15.98
C VAL A 651 -14.83 9.38 17.06
N TRP A 652 -14.12 8.26 16.90
CA TRP A 652 -13.93 7.26 17.93
C TRP A 652 -12.49 7.39 18.43
N HIS A 653 -12.32 7.97 19.61
CA HIS A 653 -10.96 8.10 20.16
C HIS A 653 -10.52 6.77 20.73
N SER A 654 -9.30 6.37 20.43
CA SER A 654 -8.82 5.01 20.73
C SER A 654 -8.68 4.75 22.24
N ARG A 655 -8.13 5.70 22.99
CA ARG A 655 -7.92 5.64 24.46
C ARG A 655 -7.47 4.25 24.93
N TRP A 656 -6.24 3.90 24.56
CA TRP A 656 -5.65 2.60 24.90
C TRP A 656 -5.23 2.51 26.38
N ASP A 657 -5.78 1.54 27.12
CA ASP A 657 -5.45 1.34 28.55
C ASP A 657 -4.37 0.28 28.81
N ARG A 658 -3.66 -0.15 27.76
CA ARG A 658 -2.70 -1.28 27.72
C ARG A 658 -3.33 -2.67 27.67
N SER A 659 -4.66 -2.77 27.67
CA SER A 659 -5.37 -4.04 27.52
C SER A 659 -6.50 -3.98 26.49
N ASN A 660 -7.24 -2.88 26.45
CA ASN A 660 -8.36 -2.64 25.53
C ASN A 660 -8.42 -1.17 25.11
N PHE A 661 -9.15 -0.93 24.02
CA PHE A 661 -9.55 0.41 23.59
C PHE A 661 -10.85 0.82 24.30
N ASN A 662 -10.85 2.02 24.86
CA ASN A 662 -12.04 2.63 25.45
C ASN A 662 -12.56 3.72 24.52
N TRP A 663 -13.38 3.31 23.54
CA TRP A 663 -13.91 4.21 22.52
C TRP A 663 -14.91 5.22 23.10
N ASP A 664 -14.49 6.45 23.37
CA ASP A 664 -15.42 7.58 23.50
C ASP A 664 -15.70 8.19 22.13
N ARG A 665 -16.87 8.85 22.03
CA ARG A 665 -17.39 9.38 20.76
C ARG A 665 -17.66 10.86 20.89
N THR A 666 -17.22 11.63 19.89
CA THR A 666 -17.54 13.05 19.73
C THR A 666 -18.13 13.32 18.36
#